data_AF-A0A7X7N7E2-F1
#
_entry.id   AF-A0A7X7N7E2-F1
#
_cell.length_a   1.000
_cell.length_b   1.000
_cell.length_c   1.000
_cell.angle_alpha   90.00
_cell.angle_beta   90.00
_cell.angle_gamma   90.00
#
_symmetry.space_group_name_H-M   'P 1'
#
loop_
_entity.id
_entity.type
_entity.pdbx_description
1 polymer ?
#
loop_
_entity_poly.entity_id
_entity_poly.type
_entity_poly.pdbx_seq_one_letter_code
_entity_poly.pdbx_strand_id
1 'polypeptide(L)'
;MNRIGVLSLVLGAMAALGQVNELVNPSLEPDADGNLPGWIFHVDRDRCGFDTTDALDGKTSMVAEYVKGSRPFALLQNIVYEKPDKTPILYSGWSKAENVISGTDYCIYLDIDYEDGTHKWAVRENWEEGTHGWQQIQGAFWPDKPVKRIQFFILMRHSAYGKAWFDKFELYRKNPDVHIGRVTMQSLRPVSENGLLVEWNFLHRGVSSHTTLLDQDGGELASIDTTSPNVYWPVYLDKPAKTLRIVATKGELTRTMDFPVFSKPSKTVNTVKSGYRIWTEDSMVNAGPMTYPGEDALSSVELELAKAEAESGQILLTTSASTSLRKVSVRLPDLRDANGDAFKGTLKWERVGYVLRRRPHAYHPLSIPDDQMWLPDPLLPARDFEVVPNSTQGIWLTARADRDAKAGIYKGDVQLDVDGKLVSVPLSVKVFDFALPETFSYRTAFCIMDGWLFDAYPDGDLNARRRQAWDIMLDHRLNPDDISRTEMPRIEDLLHARDRGMNTFNILNIVPKPKHKRLWTAYAQLSAYTPELYKELEERLDPYVAELRKHDLTKYAYFYGFDERPDSYNKVISDVHQFLKKRYPEIPFMTTSNMYWDLRNDRSREDCYANDWFCPHTFRYDDELSAELRKKGHQVWWYTACTPVYPYANFAPLDFPFLDGRVLGWMSFQHRADGFLFWHVNLWSGSFRFDETTTYQPGFQISKSCAGTNGDGQYMYPGVDGPLPSIRLANIRDGSEDYDYLHMLGNEARPYCDKLAPKLDDFERKPGPWRQARREIARKLEQR
;
A
#
# COMPACT_ATOMS: atom_id res chain seq x y z
N MET A 1 63.94 -6.19 23.75
CA MET A 1 63.36 -7.00 24.84
C MET A 1 61.86 -6.78 24.86
N ASN A 2 61.13 -7.89 24.75
CA ASN A 2 59.70 -8.17 24.97
C ASN A 2 58.60 -7.44 24.16
N ARG A 3 58.09 -8.21 23.19
CA ARG A 3 56.69 -8.25 22.68
C ARG A 3 55.73 -8.89 23.71
N ILE A 4 54.43 -8.82 23.38
CA ILE A 4 53.21 -9.54 23.86
C ILE A 4 52.25 -8.54 24.54
N GLY A 5 50.97 -8.38 24.18
CA GLY A 5 50.12 -9.01 23.17
C GLY A 5 48.71 -8.41 23.28
N VAL A 6 48.10 -8.02 22.16
CA VAL A 6 46.68 -7.65 22.06
C VAL A 6 45.94 -8.95 21.70
N LEU A 7 45.12 -9.45 22.62
CA LEU A 7 44.30 -10.65 22.40
C LEU A 7 42.89 -10.21 22.05
N SER A 8 42.45 -10.59 20.85
CA SER A 8 41.06 -10.59 20.41
C SER A 8 40.18 -11.38 21.38
N LEU A 9 39.06 -10.79 21.80
CA LEU A 9 37.97 -11.48 22.47
C LEU A 9 36.68 -11.21 21.69
N VAL A 10 36.58 -11.85 20.52
CA VAL A 10 35.32 -12.15 19.84
C VAL A 10 35.23 -13.67 19.81
N LEU A 11 34.86 -14.26 20.94
CA LEU A 11 34.47 -15.66 21.06
C LEU A 11 33.76 -15.83 22.40
N GLY A 12 32.49 -16.22 22.35
CA GLY A 12 31.83 -16.86 23.48
C GLY A 12 30.86 -16.00 24.30
N ALA A 13 29.67 -15.76 23.74
CA ALA A 13 28.43 -15.72 24.52
C ALA A 13 27.38 -16.70 23.95
N MET A 14 27.84 -17.84 23.44
CA MET A 14 27.05 -19.04 23.11
C MET A 14 27.54 -20.27 23.89
N ALA A 15 28.06 -20.05 25.11
CA ALA A 15 28.50 -21.13 26.01
C ALA A 15 27.55 -21.34 27.21
N ALA A 16 26.30 -20.85 27.13
CA ALA A 16 25.22 -21.27 28.00
C ALA A 16 24.16 -21.96 27.12
N LEU A 17 24.13 -23.30 27.16
CA LEU A 17 23.39 -24.26 26.30
C LEU A 17 24.15 -24.66 25.02
N GLY A 18 25.14 -25.55 25.17
CA GLY A 18 25.96 -26.08 24.06
C GLY A 18 25.15 -26.75 22.96
N GLN A 19 24.90 -26.01 21.88
CA GLN A 19 24.30 -26.52 20.66
C GLN A 19 25.16 -26.10 19.46
N VAL A 20 25.56 -27.08 18.65
CA VAL A 20 26.44 -26.89 17.49
C VAL A 20 25.60 -26.50 16.28
N ASN A 21 26.10 -25.58 15.45
CA ASN A 21 25.47 -25.26 14.17
C ASN A 21 25.41 -26.52 13.29
N GLU A 22 24.23 -26.84 12.75
CA GLU A 22 24.02 -28.06 11.96
C GLU A 22 24.57 -27.95 10.54
N LEU A 23 24.93 -26.73 10.09
CA LEU A 23 25.62 -26.52 8.83
C LEU A 23 27.12 -26.82 8.98
N VAL A 24 27.64 -27.59 8.03
CA VAL A 24 29.07 -27.72 7.78
C VAL A 24 29.56 -26.49 7.01
N ASN A 25 30.72 -25.96 7.42
CA ASN A 25 31.34 -24.77 6.82
C ASN A 25 30.38 -23.57 6.70
N PRO A 26 29.84 -23.07 7.83
CA PRO A 26 28.86 -21.98 7.82
C PRO A 26 29.41 -20.64 7.33
N SER A 27 30.72 -20.43 7.39
CA SER A 27 31.42 -19.23 6.88
C SER A 27 31.82 -19.35 5.40
N LEU A 28 31.42 -20.42 4.71
CA LEU A 28 31.68 -20.62 3.28
C LEU A 28 33.16 -20.48 2.89
N GLU A 29 34.07 -21.09 3.66
CA GLU A 29 35.50 -21.07 3.35
C GLU A 29 35.83 -22.05 2.20
N PRO A 30 36.54 -21.60 1.16
CA PRO A 30 37.00 -22.48 0.10
C PRO A 30 38.13 -23.40 0.57
N ASP A 31 38.14 -24.64 0.06
CA ASP A 31 39.34 -25.47 0.08
C ASP A 31 40.35 -25.02 -0.99
N ALA A 32 41.50 -25.71 -1.07
CA ALA A 32 42.56 -25.37 -2.02
C ALA A 32 42.14 -25.46 -3.50
N ASP A 33 41.06 -26.19 -3.80
CA ASP A 33 40.51 -26.38 -5.14
C ASP A 33 39.31 -25.43 -5.40
N GLY A 34 39.01 -24.52 -4.46
CA GLY A 34 37.89 -23.58 -4.56
C GLY A 34 36.51 -24.24 -4.39
N ASN A 35 36.44 -25.44 -3.80
CA ASN A 35 35.18 -26.04 -3.39
C ASN A 35 34.79 -25.56 -2.00
N LEU A 36 33.50 -25.67 -1.68
CA LEU A 36 32.97 -25.40 -0.36
C LEU A 36 32.65 -26.73 0.32
N PRO A 37 33.48 -27.21 1.27
CA PRO A 37 33.19 -28.45 1.99
C PRO A 37 31.79 -28.43 2.60
N GLY A 38 31.00 -29.47 2.33
CA GLY A 38 29.61 -29.60 2.79
C GLY A 38 28.55 -28.91 1.92
N TRP A 39 28.94 -28.10 0.93
CA TRP A 39 28.01 -27.37 0.06
C TRP A 39 28.06 -27.86 -1.39
N ILE A 40 26.88 -27.95 -2.00
CA ILE A 40 26.68 -28.35 -3.38
C ILE A 40 26.39 -27.10 -4.21
N PHE A 41 27.22 -26.85 -5.23
CA PHE A 41 27.01 -25.78 -6.20
C PHE A 41 25.98 -26.19 -7.25
N HIS A 42 24.93 -25.39 -7.38
CA HIS A 42 23.93 -25.47 -8.45
C HIS A 42 23.99 -24.22 -9.35
N VAL A 43 25.20 -23.81 -9.74
CA VAL A 43 25.49 -22.59 -10.50
C VAL A 43 26.61 -22.81 -11.52
N ASP A 44 26.74 -21.90 -12.49
CA ASP A 44 27.92 -21.81 -13.34
C ASP A 44 29.07 -21.13 -12.57
N ARG A 45 30.18 -21.85 -12.36
CA ARG A 45 31.29 -21.40 -11.49
C ARG A 45 32.05 -20.17 -12.01
N ASP A 46 31.87 -19.78 -13.26
CA ASP A 46 32.51 -18.62 -13.89
C ASP A 46 32.00 -17.27 -13.35
N ARG A 47 30.87 -17.27 -12.63
CA ARG A 47 30.24 -16.07 -12.05
C ARG A 47 30.17 -16.10 -10.52
N CYS A 48 30.94 -17.00 -9.92
CA CYS A 48 31.13 -17.07 -8.48
C CYS A 48 32.60 -16.93 -8.14
N GLY A 49 32.89 -16.37 -6.97
CA GLY A 49 34.25 -16.19 -6.49
C GLY A 49 34.29 -16.02 -4.98
N PHE A 50 35.48 -15.72 -4.47
CA PHE A 50 35.71 -15.52 -3.05
C PHE A 50 36.39 -14.17 -2.84
N ASP A 51 35.88 -13.38 -1.90
CA ASP A 51 36.44 -12.09 -1.52
C ASP A 51 37.16 -12.22 -0.17
N THR A 52 38.46 -11.93 -0.15
CA THR A 52 39.31 -11.97 1.05
C THR A 52 39.39 -10.61 1.77
N THR A 53 38.82 -9.56 1.18
CA THR A 53 38.90 -8.19 1.72
C THR A 53 37.67 -7.80 2.52
N ASP A 54 36.56 -8.51 2.34
CA ASP A 54 35.27 -8.21 2.95
C ASP A 54 34.57 -9.52 3.37
N ALA A 55 34.85 -9.98 4.59
CA ALA A 55 34.30 -11.19 5.20
C ALA A 55 33.82 -10.89 6.64
N LEU A 56 32.73 -11.52 7.06
CA LEU A 56 32.13 -11.39 8.40
C LEU A 56 32.58 -12.48 9.37
N ASP A 57 32.75 -13.70 8.88
CA ASP A 57 33.23 -14.84 9.66
C ASP A 57 34.28 -15.60 8.86
N GLY A 58 35.34 -16.08 9.53
CA GLY A 58 36.48 -16.68 8.82
C GLY A 58 37.35 -15.67 8.07
N LYS A 59 37.80 -16.03 6.87
CA LYS A 59 38.78 -15.30 6.05
C LYS A 59 38.23 -14.84 4.70
N THR A 60 37.13 -15.43 4.23
CA THR A 60 36.56 -15.14 2.91
C THR A 60 35.04 -15.04 2.96
N SER A 61 34.46 -14.32 2.01
CA SER A 61 33.04 -14.41 1.72
C SER A 61 32.80 -14.91 0.30
N MET A 62 31.70 -15.62 0.08
CA MET A 62 31.30 -16.11 -1.24
C MET A 62 30.63 -14.99 -2.02
N VAL A 63 31.10 -14.71 -3.23
CA VAL A 63 30.53 -13.71 -4.13
C VAL A 63 29.83 -14.40 -5.29
N ALA A 64 28.62 -13.96 -5.62
CA ALA A 64 27.91 -14.37 -6.82
C ALA A 64 27.42 -13.17 -7.61
N GLU A 65 27.62 -13.19 -8.93
CA GLU A 65 27.02 -12.24 -9.85
C GLU A 65 26.04 -12.96 -10.76
N TYR A 66 24.75 -12.67 -10.59
CA TYR A 66 23.71 -13.25 -11.42
C TYR A 66 23.20 -12.22 -12.43
N VAL A 67 23.15 -12.59 -13.70
CA VAL A 67 22.64 -11.74 -14.79
C VAL A 67 21.37 -12.36 -15.34
N LYS A 68 20.38 -11.52 -15.64
CA LYS A 68 19.07 -11.99 -16.14
C LYS A 68 19.24 -12.91 -17.35
N GLY A 69 18.74 -14.14 -17.24
CA GLY A 69 18.82 -15.15 -18.30
C GLY A 69 20.03 -16.10 -18.21
N SER A 70 20.99 -15.88 -17.29
CA SER A 70 22.02 -16.89 -16.99
C SER A 70 21.46 -18.01 -16.11
N ARG A 71 22.27 -19.04 -15.85
CA ARG A 71 21.92 -20.07 -14.87
C ARG A 71 21.85 -19.46 -13.46
N PRO A 72 20.79 -19.75 -12.69
CA PRO A 72 20.67 -19.31 -11.30
C PRO A 72 21.86 -19.63 -10.41
N PHE A 73 22.11 -18.77 -9.41
CA PHE A 73 22.97 -19.10 -8.30
C PHE A 73 22.19 -19.84 -7.21
N ALA A 74 22.75 -20.97 -6.78
CA ALA A 74 22.25 -21.73 -5.65
C ALA A 74 23.39 -22.52 -4.99
N LEU A 75 23.50 -22.41 -3.66
CA LEU A 75 24.26 -23.32 -2.82
C LEU A 75 23.30 -24.15 -1.99
N LEU A 76 23.53 -25.46 -1.92
CA LEU A 76 22.68 -26.39 -1.18
C LEU A 76 23.50 -27.18 -0.16
N GLN A 77 22.98 -27.33 1.04
CA GLN A 77 23.40 -28.35 1.99
C GLN A 77 22.22 -29.23 2.41
N ASN A 78 22.41 -30.55 2.45
CA ASN A 78 21.40 -31.51 2.87
C ASN A 78 21.70 -31.97 4.30
N ILE A 79 20.74 -31.81 5.19
CA ILE A 79 20.81 -32.27 6.58
C ILE A 79 19.78 -33.39 6.74
N VAL A 80 20.22 -34.60 7.08
CA VAL A 80 19.36 -35.78 7.22
C VAL A 80 19.36 -36.24 8.67
N TYR A 81 18.18 -36.49 9.22
CA TYR A 81 18.00 -36.91 10.61
C TYR A 81 17.67 -38.40 10.70
N GLU A 82 18.50 -39.15 11.43
CA GLU A 82 18.23 -40.56 11.73
C GLU A 82 17.03 -40.76 12.66
N LYS A 83 16.76 -39.77 13.52
CA LYS A 83 15.61 -39.72 14.42
C LYS A 83 14.78 -38.47 14.13
N PRO A 84 13.86 -38.51 13.16
CA PRO A 84 13.00 -37.39 12.84
C PRO A 84 12.18 -36.93 14.05
N ASP A 85 12.09 -35.62 14.26
CA ASP A 85 11.22 -35.03 15.29
C ASP A 85 10.63 -33.69 14.85
N LYS A 86 9.84 -33.05 15.70
CA LYS A 86 9.15 -31.78 15.41
C LYS A 86 9.85 -30.55 16.00
N THR A 87 11.11 -30.69 16.42
CA THR A 87 11.85 -29.57 17.00
C THR A 87 11.87 -28.38 16.03
N PRO A 88 11.63 -27.13 16.47
CA PRO A 88 11.62 -26.02 15.54
C PRO A 88 12.98 -25.80 14.87
N ILE A 89 12.96 -25.26 13.66
CA ILE A 89 14.13 -24.99 12.84
C ILE A 89 14.38 -23.49 12.91
N LEU A 90 15.53 -23.08 13.44
CA LEU A 90 16.01 -21.71 13.41
C LEU A 90 17.11 -21.61 12.36
N TYR A 91 17.04 -20.62 11.50
CA TYR A 91 18.02 -20.42 10.44
C TYR A 91 18.37 -18.96 10.25
N SER A 92 19.62 -18.65 9.93
CA SER A 92 20.06 -17.29 9.69
C SER A 92 21.20 -17.25 8.66
N GLY A 93 21.49 -16.07 8.14
CA GLY A 93 22.64 -15.85 7.28
C GLY A 93 22.81 -14.38 6.93
N TRP A 94 24.03 -14.03 6.53
CA TRP A 94 24.39 -12.67 6.18
C TRP A 94 24.61 -12.52 4.68
N SER A 95 24.17 -11.40 4.14
CA SER A 95 24.48 -11.03 2.77
C SER A 95 24.69 -9.53 2.60
N LYS A 96 25.57 -9.16 1.69
CA LYS A 96 25.81 -7.81 1.20
C LYS A 96 25.48 -7.80 -0.29
N ALA A 97 24.91 -6.72 -0.81
CA ALA A 97 24.47 -6.64 -2.20
C ALA A 97 24.92 -5.37 -2.92
N GLU A 98 25.11 -5.49 -4.22
CA GLU A 98 25.29 -4.40 -5.18
C GLU A 98 24.30 -4.57 -6.33
N ASN A 99 23.38 -3.61 -6.44
CA ASN A 99 22.36 -3.54 -7.49
C ASN A 99 21.55 -4.84 -7.67
N VAL A 100 21.28 -5.56 -6.59
CA VAL A 100 20.40 -6.74 -6.65
C VAL A 100 18.97 -6.27 -6.88
N ILE A 101 18.34 -6.66 -7.97
CA ILE A 101 16.89 -6.50 -8.15
C ILE A 101 16.29 -7.87 -7.91
N SER A 102 15.32 -8.01 -7.02
CA SER A 102 14.75 -9.33 -6.70
C SER A 102 13.38 -9.20 -6.05
N GLY A 103 12.37 -9.84 -6.68
CA GLY A 103 11.09 -10.08 -6.00
C GLY A 103 11.25 -10.93 -4.74
N THR A 104 11.47 -12.25 -4.89
CA THR A 104 11.48 -13.20 -3.74
C THR A 104 12.54 -14.30 -3.80
N ASP A 105 13.56 -14.14 -4.64
CA ASP A 105 14.52 -15.23 -4.96
C ASP A 105 15.99 -14.82 -4.70
N TYR A 106 16.20 -13.83 -3.83
CA TYR A 106 17.45 -13.50 -3.15
C TYR A 106 17.24 -13.77 -1.65
N CYS A 107 17.50 -15.01 -1.23
CA CYS A 107 16.97 -15.54 0.03
C CYS A 107 17.72 -16.76 0.59
N ILE A 108 17.48 -17.03 1.87
CA ILE A 108 17.64 -18.38 2.44
C ILE A 108 16.33 -19.10 2.21
N TYR A 109 16.40 -20.31 1.67
CA TYR A 109 15.25 -21.09 1.27
C TYR A 109 15.42 -22.53 1.73
N LEU A 110 14.41 -23.08 2.40
CA LEU A 110 14.41 -24.44 2.91
C LEU A 110 13.27 -25.25 2.29
N ASP A 111 13.61 -26.44 1.82
CA ASP A 111 12.64 -27.51 1.59
C ASP A 111 12.77 -28.57 2.68
N ILE A 112 11.62 -28.99 3.21
CA ILE A 112 11.54 -29.86 4.38
C ILE A 112 10.83 -31.15 3.98
N ASP A 113 11.53 -32.27 4.15
CA ASP A 113 10.94 -33.59 3.96
C ASP A 113 10.56 -34.17 5.30
N TYR A 114 9.34 -34.67 5.39
CA TYR A 114 8.84 -35.33 6.58
C TYR A 114 9.08 -36.84 6.54
N GLU A 115 9.06 -37.45 7.73
CA GLU A 115 9.23 -38.89 7.90
C GLU A 115 8.18 -39.72 7.13
N ASP A 116 6.96 -39.19 7.01
CA ASP A 116 5.83 -39.81 6.30
C ASP A 116 5.91 -39.70 4.76
N GLY A 117 6.99 -39.10 4.22
CA GLY A 117 7.20 -38.90 2.79
C GLY A 117 6.49 -37.67 2.20
N THR A 118 5.78 -36.88 3.02
CA THR A 118 5.24 -35.58 2.58
C THR A 118 6.28 -34.46 2.69
N HIS A 119 6.02 -33.31 2.06
CA HIS A 119 6.98 -32.21 1.97
C HIS A 119 6.35 -30.87 2.32
N LYS A 120 7.15 -29.97 2.91
CA LYS A 120 6.88 -28.54 2.98
C LYS A 120 7.92 -27.81 2.13
N TRP A 121 7.45 -27.21 1.05
CA TRP A 121 8.27 -26.40 0.15
C TRP A 121 8.32 -24.94 0.61
N ALA A 122 9.39 -24.25 0.25
CA ALA A 122 9.49 -22.79 0.31
C ALA A 122 9.38 -22.15 1.70
N VAL A 123 9.97 -22.76 2.72
CA VAL A 123 10.22 -22.08 4.00
C VAL A 123 11.39 -21.12 3.79
N ARG A 124 11.17 -19.80 3.77
CA ARG A 124 12.20 -18.86 3.32
C ARG A 124 12.19 -17.51 4.05
N GLU A 125 13.35 -16.88 4.07
CA GLU A 125 13.55 -15.47 4.45
C GLU A 125 14.34 -14.74 3.37
N ASN A 126 13.97 -13.50 3.06
CA ASN A 126 14.57 -12.73 1.96
C ASN A 126 15.43 -11.58 2.51
N TRP A 127 16.63 -11.41 1.96
CA TRP A 127 17.37 -10.17 2.11
C TRP A 127 16.69 -9.04 1.33
N GLU A 128 17.07 -7.80 1.62
CA GLU A 128 16.56 -6.66 0.88
C GLU A 128 17.19 -6.55 -0.50
N GLU A 129 16.39 -6.20 -1.50
CA GLU A 129 16.94 -5.85 -2.80
C GLU A 129 17.63 -4.47 -2.78
N GLY A 130 18.49 -4.24 -3.76
CA GLY A 130 19.23 -3.02 -4.02
C GLY A 130 20.72 -3.17 -3.74
N THR A 131 21.34 -2.05 -3.36
CA THR A 131 22.72 -2.02 -2.86
C THR A 131 22.69 -1.83 -1.36
N HIS A 132 23.28 -2.76 -0.61
CA HIS A 132 23.35 -2.68 0.84
C HIS A 132 24.62 -3.33 1.40
N GLY A 133 25.08 -2.84 2.56
CA GLY A 133 26.13 -3.49 3.35
C GLY A 133 25.68 -4.83 3.93
N TRP A 134 26.49 -5.45 4.77
CA TRP A 134 26.13 -6.71 5.41
C TRP A 134 24.82 -6.63 6.20
N GLN A 135 23.84 -7.43 5.78
CA GLN A 135 22.52 -7.57 6.38
C GLN A 135 22.32 -9.01 6.84
N GLN A 136 21.91 -9.18 8.09
CA GLN A 136 21.43 -10.47 8.58
C GLN A 136 19.94 -10.64 8.30
N ILE A 137 19.55 -11.84 7.88
CA ILE A 137 18.18 -12.31 8.00
C ILE A 137 18.15 -13.53 8.91
N GLN A 138 17.04 -13.70 9.63
CA GLN A 138 16.81 -14.85 10.47
C GLN A 138 15.35 -15.27 10.39
N GLY A 139 15.13 -16.58 10.30
CA GLY A 139 13.82 -17.19 10.23
C GLY A 139 13.66 -18.32 11.24
N ALA A 140 12.40 -18.68 11.48
CA ALA A 140 12.05 -19.86 12.25
C ALA A 140 10.87 -20.59 11.63
N PHE A 141 10.91 -21.91 11.68
CA PHE A 141 9.86 -22.77 11.19
C PHE A 141 9.49 -23.81 12.24
N TRP A 142 8.19 -23.99 12.48
CA TRP A 142 7.64 -24.97 13.41
C TRP A 142 7.02 -26.12 12.61
N PRO A 143 7.70 -27.27 12.52
CA PRO A 143 7.17 -28.41 11.80
C PRO A 143 5.95 -29.02 12.48
N ASP A 144 4.86 -29.21 11.74
CA ASP A 144 3.69 -29.95 12.24
C ASP A 144 3.94 -31.48 12.27
N LYS A 145 5.02 -31.95 11.62
CA LYS A 145 5.38 -33.35 11.41
C LYS A 145 6.88 -33.60 11.65
N PRO A 146 7.28 -34.84 11.99
CA PRO A 146 8.69 -35.18 12.17
C PRO A 146 9.52 -34.93 10.91
N VAL A 147 10.60 -34.15 11.03
CA VAL A 147 11.46 -33.75 9.91
C VAL A 147 12.55 -34.79 9.69
N LYS A 148 12.58 -35.36 8.49
CA LYS A 148 13.56 -36.35 8.06
C LYS A 148 14.75 -35.72 7.34
N ARG A 149 14.52 -34.68 6.55
CA ARG A 149 15.57 -33.95 5.83
C ARG A 149 15.24 -32.47 5.72
N ILE A 150 16.28 -31.64 5.82
CA ILE A 150 16.25 -30.22 5.47
C ILE A 150 17.20 -30.02 4.29
N GLN A 151 16.69 -29.40 3.24
CA GLN A 151 17.50 -28.89 2.15
C GLN A 151 17.68 -27.39 2.36
N PHE A 152 18.86 -26.98 2.81
CA PHE A 152 19.18 -25.58 3.07
C PHE A 152 19.78 -24.94 1.83
N PHE A 153 19.07 -23.99 1.23
CA PHE A 153 19.53 -23.26 0.06
C PHE A 153 19.89 -21.82 0.38
N ILE A 154 20.98 -21.35 -0.22
CA ILE A 154 21.28 -19.94 -0.45
C ILE A 154 20.96 -19.68 -1.92
N LEU A 155 20.02 -18.78 -2.20
CA LEU A 155 19.51 -18.58 -3.56
C LEU A 155 19.69 -17.15 -4.06
N MET A 156 20.06 -17.05 -5.34
CA MET A 156 19.90 -15.87 -6.17
C MET A 156 19.47 -16.34 -7.57
N ARG A 157 18.16 -16.39 -7.83
CA ARG A 157 17.58 -17.07 -9.01
C ARG A 157 16.40 -16.34 -9.67
N HIS A 158 15.98 -16.84 -10.83
CA HIS A 158 14.82 -16.37 -11.61
C HIS A 158 14.87 -14.87 -11.93
N SER A 159 14.07 -14.07 -11.22
CA SER A 159 13.98 -12.62 -11.38
C SER A 159 14.99 -11.85 -10.55
N ALA A 160 15.72 -12.50 -9.62
CA ALA A 160 16.85 -11.88 -8.95
C ALA A 160 17.93 -11.55 -9.99
N TYR A 161 18.71 -10.49 -9.91
CA TYR A 161 19.98 -10.31 -10.67
C TYR A 161 20.75 -9.12 -10.09
N GLY A 162 22.08 -9.12 -10.22
CA GLY A 162 23.00 -8.20 -9.55
C GLY A 162 24.19 -8.95 -8.96
N LYS A 163 24.89 -8.34 -8.01
CA LYS A 163 26.04 -8.95 -7.33
C LYS A 163 25.80 -9.03 -5.83
N ALA A 164 26.09 -10.17 -5.21
CA ALA A 164 25.91 -10.37 -3.78
C ALA A 164 27.08 -11.15 -3.16
N TRP A 165 27.35 -10.87 -1.89
CA TRP A 165 28.29 -11.58 -1.02
C TRP A 165 27.50 -12.32 0.05
N PHE A 166 27.93 -13.52 0.42
CA PHE A 166 27.25 -14.40 1.37
C PHE A 166 28.24 -14.92 2.41
N ASP A 167 27.84 -14.92 3.67
CA ASP A 167 28.67 -15.37 4.79
C ASP A 167 27.84 -15.71 6.04
N LYS A 168 28.46 -16.41 7.00
CA LYS A 168 27.98 -16.65 8.37
C LYS A 168 26.56 -17.19 8.47
N PHE A 169 26.36 -18.41 7.96
CA PHE A 169 25.08 -19.11 7.98
C PHE A 169 24.86 -19.93 9.24
N GLU A 170 23.62 -20.02 9.69
CA GLU A 170 23.26 -20.78 10.88
C GLU A 170 22.03 -21.66 10.60
N LEU A 171 22.06 -22.88 11.15
CA LEU A 171 20.89 -23.76 11.26
C LEU A 171 20.92 -24.47 12.62
N TYR A 172 19.82 -24.38 13.36
CA TYR A 172 19.66 -25.03 14.66
C TYR A 172 18.28 -25.68 14.80
N ARG A 173 18.21 -26.88 15.38
CA ARG A 173 16.96 -27.50 15.84
C ARG A 173 16.69 -27.17 17.31
N LYS A 174 15.95 -26.10 17.58
CA LYS A 174 15.51 -25.73 18.95
C LYS A 174 14.30 -24.80 18.97
N ASN A 175 13.61 -24.74 20.12
CA ASN A 175 12.61 -23.71 20.36
C ASN A 175 13.29 -22.33 20.43
N PRO A 176 12.78 -21.30 19.74
CA PRO A 176 13.32 -19.95 19.89
C PRO A 176 13.03 -19.38 21.28
N ASP A 177 14.02 -18.68 21.83
CA ASP A 177 14.02 -18.13 23.19
C ASP A 177 14.01 -16.58 23.18
N VAL A 178 15.15 -15.92 23.01
CA VAL A 178 15.37 -14.47 22.83
C VAL A 178 15.79 -14.15 21.39
N HIS A 179 15.52 -15.06 20.46
CA HIS A 179 15.88 -14.90 19.06
C HIS A 179 15.06 -13.79 18.38
N ILE A 180 15.74 -12.94 17.63
CA ILE A 180 15.14 -11.92 16.78
C ILE A 180 14.72 -12.56 15.45
N GLY A 181 13.60 -12.12 14.89
CA GLY A 181 13.20 -12.45 13.53
C GLY A 181 13.96 -11.57 12.55
N ARG A 182 13.40 -10.41 12.20
CA ARG A 182 14.03 -9.47 11.29
C ARG A 182 14.47 -8.20 12.02
N VAL A 183 15.58 -7.61 11.60
CA VAL A 183 15.98 -6.23 11.92
C VAL A 183 16.05 -5.44 10.61
N THR A 184 15.41 -4.28 10.56
CA THR A 184 15.52 -3.34 9.44
C THR A 184 15.92 -1.96 9.95
N MET A 185 16.74 -1.26 9.17
CA MET A 185 17.22 0.09 9.45
C MET A 185 17.10 0.90 8.17
N GLN A 186 16.35 2.00 8.20
CA GLN A 186 16.09 2.83 7.03
C GLN A 186 16.33 4.31 7.35
N SER A 187 16.81 5.09 6.38
CA SER A 187 17.04 6.53 6.60
C SER A 187 15.73 7.29 6.74
N LEU A 188 15.68 8.25 7.67
CA LEU A 188 14.58 9.21 7.80
C LEU A 188 14.80 10.51 7.00
N ARG A 189 15.79 10.56 6.10
CA ARG A 189 16.00 11.72 5.21
C ARG A 189 14.75 12.03 4.36
N PRO A 190 14.46 13.31 4.11
CA PRO A 190 15.26 14.49 4.46
C PRO A 190 14.97 15.06 5.86
N VAL A 191 14.03 14.48 6.62
CA VAL A 191 13.64 14.99 7.96
C VAL A 191 14.83 15.05 8.91
N SER A 192 15.72 14.07 8.84
CA SER A 192 16.97 14.06 9.60
C SER A 192 18.09 13.38 8.81
N GLU A 193 19.25 14.02 8.76
CA GLU A 193 20.41 13.56 8.02
C GLU A 193 20.96 12.22 8.52
N ASN A 194 20.93 12.00 9.84
CA ASN A 194 21.39 10.78 10.50
C ASN A 194 20.24 9.98 11.15
N GLY A 195 19.00 10.43 11.00
CA GLY A 195 17.84 9.75 11.58
C GLY A 195 17.58 8.39 10.93
N LEU A 196 17.11 7.45 11.75
CA LEU A 196 16.85 6.07 11.36
C LEU A 196 15.44 5.65 11.77
N LEU A 197 14.77 4.87 10.94
CA LEU A 197 13.70 3.99 11.37
C LEU A 197 14.32 2.62 11.65
N VAL A 198 14.28 2.19 12.91
CA VAL A 198 14.72 0.86 13.31
C VAL A 198 13.50 0.00 13.64
N GLU A 199 13.33 -1.12 12.96
CA GLU A 199 12.26 -2.09 13.25
C GLU A 199 12.86 -3.46 13.54
N TRP A 200 12.31 -4.16 14.54
CA TRP A 200 12.61 -5.57 14.76
C TRP A 200 11.48 -6.30 15.47
N ASN A 201 11.54 -7.64 15.44
CA ASN A 201 10.60 -8.47 16.16
C ASN A 201 11.28 -9.65 16.86
N PHE A 202 10.72 -10.11 17.98
CA PHE A 202 11.15 -11.34 18.64
C PHE A 202 10.30 -12.53 18.18
N LEU A 203 10.94 -13.69 18.02
CA LEU A 203 10.27 -14.94 17.64
C LEU A 203 9.52 -15.60 18.80
N HIS A 204 9.73 -15.12 20.02
CA HIS A 204 9.05 -15.57 21.22
C HIS A 204 8.48 -14.37 22.00
N ARG A 205 7.33 -14.57 22.67
CA ARG A 205 6.70 -13.56 23.54
C ARG A 205 7.38 -13.42 24.90
N GLY A 206 7.18 -12.28 25.56
CA GLY A 206 7.71 -12.07 26.92
C GLY A 206 9.23 -11.91 26.98
N VAL A 207 9.84 -11.51 25.85
CA VAL A 207 11.22 -11.06 25.79
C VAL A 207 11.23 -9.56 26.07
N SER A 208 12.08 -9.12 26.99
CA SER A 208 12.42 -7.70 27.17
C SER A 208 13.73 -7.39 26.47
N SER A 209 13.93 -6.16 26.01
CA SER A 209 15.20 -5.76 25.43
C SER A 209 15.58 -4.34 25.77
N HIS A 210 16.87 -4.15 26.05
CA HIS A 210 17.54 -2.85 26.01
C HIS A 210 18.26 -2.73 24.67
N THR A 211 17.91 -1.72 23.87
CA THR A 211 18.48 -1.51 22.54
C THR A 211 19.20 -0.17 22.50
N THR A 212 20.41 -0.17 21.94
CA THR A 212 21.30 1.00 21.92
C THR A 212 21.86 1.22 20.51
N LEU A 213 21.84 2.46 20.03
CA LEU A 213 22.58 2.90 18.86
C LEU A 213 23.91 3.50 19.31
N LEU A 214 25.01 2.99 18.75
CA LEU A 214 26.37 3.35 19.11
C LEU A 214 27.07 4.05 17.94
N ASP A 215 27.92 5.02 18.25
CA ASP A 215 28.83 5.64 17.27
C ASP A 215 30.03 4.73 16.93
N GLN A 216 30.95 5.24 16.13
CA GLN A 216 32.17 4.52 15.71
C GLN A 216 33.11 4.16 16.87
N ASP A 217 33.06 4.91 17.97
CA ASP A 217 33.92 4.76 19.14
C ASP A 217 33.22 3.94 20.25
N GLY A 218 32.00 3.44 19.97
CA GLY A 218 31.19 2.67 20.91
C GLY A 218 30.42 3.54 21.92
N GLY A 219 30.37 4.86 21.71
CA GLY A 219 29.59 5.79 22.52
C GLY A 219 28.09 5.68 22.20
N GLU A 220 27.24 5.72 23.23
CA GLU A 220 25.79 5.69 23.07
C GLU A 220 25.26 7.00 22.48
N LEU A 221 24.47 6.87 21.42
CA LEU A 221 23.77 7.97 20.75
C LEU A 221 22.30 8.03 21.13
N ALA A 222 21.65 6.87 21.27
CA ALA A 222 20.25 6.74 21.68
C ALA A 222 19.97 5.32 22.16
N SER A 223 18.98 5.16 23.04
CA SER A 223 18.52 3.85 23.50
C SER A 223 17.00 3.78 23.70
N ILE A 224 16.49 2.55 23.75
CA ILE A 224 15.10 2.24 24.05
C ILE A 224 14.99 0.90 24.81
N ASP A 225 14.17 0.89 25.86
CA ASP A 225 13.75 -0.32 26.56
C ASP A 225 12.34 -0.72 26.12
N THR A 226 12.13 -2.01 25.86
CA THR A 226 10.84 -2.51 25.39
C THR A 226 10.58 -3.96 25.80
N THR A 227 9.31 -4.28 26.02
CA THR A 227 8.80 -5.64 26.22
C THR A 227 7.91 -6.08 25.05
N SER A 228 7.78 -5.23 24.02
CA SER A 228 6.97 -5.51 22.86
C SER A 228 7.65 -6.55 21.97
N PRO A 229 6.92 -7.57 21.48
CA PRO A 229 7.47 -8.52 20.53
C PRO A 229 7.71 -7.90 19.15
N ASN A 230 7.17 -6.71 18.86
CA ASN A 230 7.41 -5.95 17.63
C ASN A 230 7.77 -4.52 18.01
N VAL A 231 8.90 -4.03 17.50
CA VAL A 231 9.40 -2.70 17.80
C VAL A 231 9.46 -1.89 16.52
N TYR A 232 9.00 -0.65 16.64
CA TYR A 232 9.01 0.35 15.59
C TYR A 232 9.57 1.63 16.22
N TRP A 233 10.80 1.98 15.87
CA TRP A 233 11.55 3.04 16.55
C TRP A 233 12.11 4.05 15.55
N PRO A 234 11.37 5.12 15.23
CA PRO A 234 11.94 6.28 14.58
C PRO A 234 12.83 7.03 15.58
N VAL A 235 14.09 7.22 15.23
CA VAL A 235 15.10 7.86 16.08
C VAL A 235 15.86 8.92 15.30
N TYR A 236 16.05 10.08 15.91
CA TYR A 236 16.71 11.24 15.32
C TYR A 236 18.05 11.43 16.02
N LEU A 237 19.14 11.48 15.24
CA LEU A 237 20.50 11.48 15.76
C LEU A 237 21.26 12.71 15.26
N ASP A 238 22.13 13.26 16.12
CA ASP A 238 23.05 14.34 15.74
C ASP A 238 24.26 13.83 14.95
N LYS A 239 24.63 12.56 15.16
CA LYS A 239 25.78 11.89 14.55
C LYS A 239 25.35 10.55 13.93
N PRO A 240 26.07 10.04 12.91
CA PRO A 240 25.77 8.74 12.33
C PRO A 240 26.06 7.61 13.31
N ALA A 241 25.08 6.74 13.54
CA ALA A 241 25.29 5.49 14.24
C ALA A 241 26.07 4.49 13.36
N LYS A 242 26.85 3.62 13.99
CA LYS A 242 27.62 2.54 13.35
C LYS A 242 27.15 1.16 13.78
N THR A 243 26.66 1.02 15.00
CA THR A 243 26.22 -0.27 15.53
C THR A 243 24.88 -0.12 16.24
N LEU A 244 23.95 -1.02 15.94
CA LEU A 244 22.75 -1.26 16.73
C LEU A 244 23.02 -2.47 17.63
N ARG A 245 22.97 -2.28 18.93
CA ARG A 245 23.12 -3.34 19.93
C ARG A 245 21.77 -3.64 20.55
N ILE A 246 21.34 -4.90 20.51
CA ILE A 246 20.13 -5.38 21.17
C ILE A 246 20.53 -6.39 22.25
N VAL A 247 20.29 -6.03 23.51
CA VAL A 247 20.42 -6.92 24.66
C VAL A 247 19.02 -7.44 25.00
N ALA A 248 18.73 -8.68 24.62
CA ALA A 248 17.44 -9.32 24.83
C ALA A 248 17.48 -10.30 26.01
N THR A 249 16.49 -10.23 26.89
CA THR A 249 16.41 -10.99 28.13
C THR A 249 15.05 -11.68 28.27
N LYS A 250 15.05 -12.91 28.76
CA LYS A 250 13.86 -13.67 29.14
C LYS A 250 14.19 -14.62 30.29
N GLY A 251 13.67 -14.33 31.48
CA GLY A 251 14.09 -15.03 32.70
C GLY A 251 15.58 -14.81 32.94
N GLU A 252 16.34 -15.88 33.15
CA GLU A 252 17.80 -15.82 33.33
C GLU A 252 18.59 -15.76 32.01
N LEU A 253 17.93 -16.03 30.87
CA LEU A 253 18.59 -16.01 29.56
C LEU A 253 18.77 -14.57 29.09
N THR A 254 20.00 -14.19 28.77
CA THR A 254 20.35 -12.91 28.14
C THR A 254 21.20 -13.15 26.90
N ARG A 255 20.88 -12.46 25.81
CA ARG A 255 21.64 -12.49 24.56
C ARG A 255 21.90 -11.07 24.07
N THR A 256 23.15 -10.77 23.74
CA THR A 256 23.55 -9.53 23.08
C THR A 256 23.78 -9.79 21.60
N MET A 257 23.22 -8.94 20.75
CA MET A 257 23.34 -9.01 19.30
C MET A 257 23.71 -7.62 18.77
N ASP A 258 24.77 -7.56 17.96
CA ASP A 258 25.23 -6.32 17.32
C ASP A 258 24.98 -6.40 15.82
N PHE A 259 24.37 -5.35 15.27
CA PHE A 259 24.08 -5.21 13.85
C PHE A 259 24.77 -3.94 13.32
N PRO A 260 25.50 -4.02 12.20
CA PRO A 260 26.05 -2.83 11.56
C PRO A 260 24.90 -1.94 11.08
N VAL A 261 24.98 -0.65 11.38
CA VAL A 261 24.03 0.34 10.87
C VAL A 261 24.39 0.66 9.44
N PHE A 262 23.47 0.35 8.52
CA PHE A 262 23.56 0.73 7.13
C PHE A 262 22.27 1.45 6.73
N SER A 263 22.40 2.53 5.96
CA SER A 263 21.26 3.16 5.29
C SER A 263 21.61 3.42 3.83
N LYS A 264 20.67 3.14 2.93
CA LYS A 264 20.87 3.33 1.49
C LYS A 264 21.07 4.84 1.22
N PRO A 265 22.14 5.26 0.54
CA PRO A 265 22.26 6.64 0.11
C PRO A 265 21.15 6.95 -0.90
N SER A 266 20.60 8.17 -0.86
CA SER A 266 19.64 8.56 -1.88
C SER A 266 20.35 8.76 -3.23
N LYS A 267 19.71 8.29 -4.29
CA LYS A 267 20.14 8.47 -5.68
C LYS A 267 19.72 9.84 -6.24
N THR A 268 18.79 10.52 -5.58
CA THR A 268 18.15 11.72 -6.13
C THR A 268 18.92 12.98 -5.74
N VAL A 269 19.32 13.78 -6.73
CA VAL A 269 20.12 14.99 -6.52
C VAL A 269 19.24 16.22 -6.57
N ASN A 270 19.30 17.04 -5.51
CA ASN A 270 18.58 18.31 -5.45
C ASN A 270 19.13 19.32 -6.47
N THR A 271 18.25 19.82 -7.33
CA THR A 271 18.56 20.82 -8.36
C THR A 271 18.66 22.23 -7.78
N VAL A 272 18.02 22.50 -6.64
CA VAL A 272 18.06 23.79 -5.94
C VAL A 272 19.32 23.88 -5.08
N LYS A 273 20.30 24.67 -5.53
CA LYS A 273 21.62 24.78 -4.88
C LYS A 273 21.70 25.83 -3.77
N SER A 274 20.84 26.84 -3.79
CA SER A 274 20.77 27.89 -2.76
C SER A 274 19.34 28.40 -2.56
N GLY A 275 19.01 28.83 -1.34
CA GLY A 275 17.69 29.35 -1.00
C GLY A 275 16.58 28.33 -1.18
N TYR A 276 15.48 28.77 -1.78
CA TYR A 276 14.33 27.92 -2.12
C TYR A 276 13.81 28.24 -3.53
N ARG A 277 13.07 27.29 -4.11
CA ARG A 277 12.31 27.45 -5.36
C ARG A 277 10.86 27.04 -5.14
N ILE A 278 9.93 27.88 -5.59
CA ILE A 278 8.52 27.52 -5.74
C ILE A 278 8.30 27.08 -7.17
N TRP A 279 7.60 25.97 -7.34
CA TRP A 279 7.20 25.42 -8.63
C TRP A 279 5.85 24.71 -8.50
N THR A 280 5.29 24.28 -9.61
CA THR A 280 3.97 23.65 -9.67
C THR A 280 4.02 22.37 -10.48
N GLU A 281 3.09 21.45 -10.18
CA GLU A 281 2.98 20.17 -10.86
C GLU A 281 1.52 19.73 -10.97
N ASP A 282 1.22 18.86 -11.93
CA ASP A 282 -0.11 18.27 -12.10
C ASP A 282 -0.49 17.38 -10.89
N SER A 283 -1.77 17.35 -10.51
CA SER A 283 -2.30 16.51 -9.43
C SER A 283 -2.04 15.00 -9.62
N MET A 284 -1.81 14.57 -10.86
CA MET A 284 -1.58 13.19 -11.24
C MET A 284 -0.11 12.72 -11.06
N VAL A 285 0.81 13.61 -10.65
CA VAL A 285 2.25 13.30 -10.49
C VAL A 285 2.63 13.13 -9.03
N ASN A 286 3.39 12.07 -8.72
CA ASN A 286 3.91 11.85 -7.36
C ASN A 286 5.03 12.85 -7.04
N ALA A 287 4.80 13.72 -6.06
CA ALA A 287 5.79 14.67 -5.56
C ALA A 287 6.09 14.40 -4.07
N GLY A 288 7.14 13.61 -3.82
CA GLY A 288 7.63 13.31 -2.47
C GLY A 288 8.64 14.34 -1.97
N PRO A 289 9.13 14.20 -0.72
CA PRO A 289 10.09 15.12 -0.13
C PRO A 289 11.42 15.23 -0.88
N MET A 290 11.79 14.23 -1.67
CA MET A 290 13.00 14.25 -2.49
C MET A 290 12.68 14.31 -3.99
N THR A 291 11.47 14.77 -4.37
CA THR A 291 11.17 15.17 -5.74
C THR A 291 11.57 16.63 -5.93
N TYR A 292 12.45 16.92 -6.89
CA TYR A 292 13.00 18.26 -7.11
C TYR A 292 12.60 18.82 -8.48
N PRO A 293 12.51 20.15 -8.63
CA PRO A 293 12.05 20.76 -9.87
C PRO A 293 13.06 20.55 -11.01
N GLY A 294 12.56 20.18 -12.19
CA GLY A 294 13.32 20.27 -13.44
C GLY A 294 13.58 21.72 -13.86
N GLU A 295 14.36 21.91 -14.92
CA GLU A 295 14.62 23.26 -15.48
C GLU A 295 13.30 23.92 -15.92
N ASP A 296 12.47 23.18 -16.66
CA ASP A 296 11.18 23.62 -17.22
C ASP A 296 10.00 23.59 -16.23
N ALA A 297 10.26 23.39 -14.92
CA ALA A 297 9.20 23.37 -13.93
C ALA A 297 8.46 24.72 -13.87
N LEU A 298 7.15 24.66 -14.06
CA LEU A 298 6.25 25.82 -14.05
C LEU A 298 6.17 26.45 -12.65
N SER A 299 5.67 27.68 -12.58
CA SER A 299 5.45 28.43 -11.34
C SER A 299 4.03 28.99 -11.23
N SER A 300 3.09 28.40 -11.97
CA SER A 300 1.68 28.80 -12.05
C SER A 300 0.78 27.58 -12.08
N VAL A 301 -0.38 27.67 -11.43
CA VAL A 301 -1.39 26.62 -11.41
C VAL A 301 -2.50 26.96 -12.41
N GLU A 302 -2.80 26.02 -13.31
CA GLU A 302 -3.91 26.12 -14.26
C GLU A 302 -4.88 24.95 -14.02
N LEU A 303 -6.12 25.28 -13.66
CA LEU A 303 -7.20 24.32 -13.44
C LEU A 303 -8.32 24.57 -14.46
N GLU A 304 -8.89 23.50 -14.99
CA GLU A 304 -10.03 23.55 -15.91
C GLU A 304 -11.10 22.58 -15.41
N LEU A 305 -12.32 23.08 -15.18
CA LEU A 305 -13.40 22.31 -14.55
C LEU A 305 -14.79 22.73 -15.05
N ALA A 306 -15.76 21.84 -14.99
CA ALA A 306 -17.18 22.12 -15.22
C ALA A 306 -17.84 22.72 -13.98
N LYS A 307 -19.08 23.20 -14.11
CA LYS A 307 -19.88 23.58 -12.96
C LYS A 307 -20.19 22.33 -12.11
N ALA A 308 -20.24 22.48 -10.80
CA ALA A 308 -20.42 21.38 -9.84
C ALA A 308 -19.32 20.30 -9.87
N GLU A 309 -18.09 20.69 -10.25
CA GLU A 309 -16.91 19.85 -10.29
C GLU A 309 -15.79 20.41 -9.41
N ALA A 310 -14.93 19.54 -8.89
CA ALA A 310 -13.65 19.91 -8.29
C ALA A 310 -12.45 19.57 -9.20
N GLU A 311 -11.38 20.36 -9.13
CA GLU A 311 -10.13 20.10 -9.85
C GLU A 311 -8.95 20.54 -8.99
N SER A 312 -7.85 19.77 -9.03
CA SER A 312 -6.72 19.95 -8.11
C SER A 312 -5.40 20.17 -8.84
N GLY A 313 -4.45 20.80 -8.16
CA GLY A 313 -3.07 20.97 -8.60
C GLY A 313 -2.11 21.07 -7.42
N GLN A 314 -0.81 21.00 -7.70
CA GLN A 314 0.23 21.03 -6.66
C GLN A 314 1.05 22.32 -6.74
N ILE A 315 1.23 22.97 -5.59
CA ILE A 315 2.28 23.98 -5.40
C ILE A 315 3.35 23.33 -4.53
N LEU A 316 4.60 23.39 -4.98
CA LEU A 316 5.74 22.70 -4.41
C LEU A 316 6.81 23.71 -4.00
N LEU A 317 7.28 23.62 -2.77
CA LEU A 317 8.30 24.49 -2.21
C LEU A 317 9.54 23.66 -1.88
N THR A 318 10.61 23.84 -2.65
CA THR A 318 11.87 23.09 -2.54
C THR A 318 12.96 23.95 -1.92
N THR A 319 13.63 23.45 -0.88
CA THR A 319 14.77 24.10 -0.22
C THR A 319 16.11 23.53 -0.70
N SER A 320 17.17 24.35 -0.70
CA SER A 320 18.54 23.85 -0.81
C SER A 320 18.97 23.10 0.45
N ALA A 321 20.08 22.36 0.38
CA ALA A 321 20.65 21.67 1.54
C ALA A 321 21.08 22.59 2.70
N SER A 322 21.30 23.87 2.42
CA SER A 322 21.68 24.89 3.40
C SER A 322 20.52 25.75 3.91
N THR A 323 19.29 25.51 3.43
CA THR A 323 18.14 26.36 3.71
C THR A 323 17.07 25.57 4.47
N SER A 324 16.62 26.10 5.61
CA SER A 324 15.40 25.64 6.30
C SER A 324 14.42 26.78 6.34
N LEU A 325 13.13 26.50 6.13
CA LEU A 325 12.06 27.49 6.24
C LEU A 325 11.26 27.20 7.51
N ARG A 326 11.10 28.19 8.38
CA ARG A 326 10.52 28.02 9.72
C ARG A 326 9.05 28.39 9.80
N LYS A 327 8.60 29.25 8.89
CA LYS A 327 7.21 29.69 8.86
C LYS A 327 6.79 29.94 7.42
N VAL A 328 6.03 29.02 6.88
CA VAL A 328 5.34 29.16 5.60
C VAL A 328 3.85 29.21 5.84
N SER A 329 3.17 30.23 5.32
CA SER A 329 1.71 30.34 5.35
C SER A 329 1.16 30.66 3.95
N VAL A 330 -0.06 30.23 3.66
CA VAL A 330 -0.69 30.36 2.35
C VAL A 330 -2.00 31.12 2.49
N ARG A 331 -2.20 32.12 1.62
CA ARG A 331 -3.48 32.83 1.47
C ARG A 331 -3.99 32.66 0.05
N LEU A 332 -5.23 32.24 -0.06
CA LEU A 332 -5.91 32.05 -1.35
C LEU A 332 -6.46 33.38 -1.86
N PRO A 333 -6.49 33.60 -3.18
CA PRO A 333 -7.04 34.82 -3.77
C PRO A 333 -8.56 34.78 -3.87
N ASP A 334 -9.17 35.96 -3.93
CA ASP A 334 -10.50 36.11 -4.54
C ASP A 334 -10.33 36.11 -6.07
N LEU A 335 -10.72 35.01 -6.71
CA LEU A 335 -10.59 34.88 -8.16
C LEU A 335 -11.62 35.76 -8.90
N ARG A 336 -11.17 36.44 -9.96
CA ARG A 336 -12.02 37.31 -10.79
C ARG A 336 -11.82 37.05 -12.27
N ASP A 337 -12.88 37.20 -13.05
CA ASP A 337 -12.80 37.16 -14.51
C ASP A 337 -12.29 38.50 -15.10
N ALA A 338 -12.24 38.59 -16.43
CA ALA A 338 -11.81 39.81 -17.12
C ALA A 338 -12.76 41.02 -16.94
N ASN A 339 -14.01 40.79 -16.52
CA ASN A 339 -15.01 41.83 -16.24
C ASN A 339 -15.01 42.26 -14.77
N GLY A 340 -14.27 41.55 -13.91
CA GLY A 340 -14.24 41.78 -12.46
C GLY A 340 -15.26 40.95 -11.67
N ASP A 341 -16.03 40.08 -12.34
CA ASP A 341 -16.99 39.18 -11.70
C ASP A 341 -16.25 38.13 -10.87
N ALA A 342 -16.75 37.86 -9.65
CA ALA A 342 -16.14 36.90 -8.74
C ALA A 342 -16.41 35.46 -9.16
N PHE A 343 -15.42 34.58 -8.96
CA PHE A 343 -15.58 33.14 -9.08
C PHE A 343 -16.60 32.64 -8.06
N LYS A 344 -17.64 31.95 -8.54
CA LYS A 344 -18.67 31.36 -7.68
C LYS A 344 -18.32 29.89 -7.40
N GLY A 345 -17.72 29.65 -6.24
CA GLY A 345 -17.22 28.35 -5.86
C GLY A 345 -16.31 28.44 -4.65
N THR A 346 -15.56 27.37 -4.40
CA THR A 346 -14.61 27.30 -3.28
C THR A 346 -13.19 27.07 -3.76
N LEU A 347 -12.24 27.74 -3.10
CA LEU A 347 -10.83 27.39 -3.15
C LEU A 347 -10.44 26.82 -1.79
N LYS A 348 -9.71 25.70 -1.81
CA LYS A 348 -9.19 25.04 -0.62
C LYS A 348 -7.73 24.71 -0.84
N TRP A 349 -6.93 24.86 0.21
CA TRP A 349 -5.58 24.31 0.24
C TRP A 349 -5.37 23.43 1.45
N GLU A 350 -4.51 22.43 1.30
CA GLU A 350 -4.12 21.45 2.31
C GLU A 350 -2.60 21.28 2.27
N ARG A 351 -2.00 20.94 3.41
CA ARG A 351 -0.59 20.55 3.42
C ARG A 351 -0.49 19.08 3.03
N VAL A 352 0.39 18.76 2.10
CA VAL A 352 0.69 17.36 1.79
C VAL A 352 1.45 16.75 2.97
N GLY A 353 0.84 15.76 3.61
CA GLY A 353 1.46 14.96 4.64
C GLY A 353 2.28 13.82 4.05
N TYR A 354 3.22 13.31 4.83
CA TYR A 354 4.13 12.24 4.45
C TYR A 354 4.11 11.11 5.48
N VAL A 355 3.96 9.88 5.00
CA VAL A 355 3.97 8.66 5.83
C VAL A 355 5.14 7.76 5.44
N LEU A 356 5.63 6.96 6.37
CA LEU A 356 6.73 6.05 6.12
C LEU A 356 6.26 4.83 5.32
N ARG A 357 6.90 4.58 4.18
CA ARG A 357 6.68 3.36 3.42
C ARG A 357 7.10 2.14 4.21
N ARG A 358 6.48 1.01 3.90
CA ARG A 358 7.07 -0.30 4.18
C ARG A 358 7.70 -0.84 2.90
N ARG A 359 8.19 -2.07 2.97
CA ARG A 359 8.71 -2.80 1.80
C ARG A 359 7.68 -2.77 0.66
N PRO A 360 8.04 -2.29 -0.54
CA PRO A 360 7.16 -2.34 -1.71
C PRO A 360 6.73 -3.78 -2.00
N HIS A 361 5.44 -3.97 -2.29
CA HIS A 361 4.90 -5.28 -2.66
C HIS A 361 5.25 -5.67 -4.10
N ALA A 362 5.27 -4.68 -5.01
CA ALA A 362 5.53 -4.89 -6.43
C ALA A 362 6.25 -3.70 -7.05
N TYR A 363 7.03 -3.97 -8.10
CA TYR A 363 7.72 -2.95 -8.87
C TYR A 363 6.77 -2.22 -9.82
N HIS A 364 6.93 -0.90 -9.93
CA HIS A 364 6.34 -0.07 -10.98
C HIS A 364 7.38 0.97 -11.42
N PRO A 365 7.64 1.15 -12.73
CA PRO A 365 8.73 2.02 -13.23
C PRO A 365 8.52 3.52 -13.02
N LEU A 366 7.34 3.92 -12.54
CA LEU A 366 6.93 5.31 -12.27
C LEU A 366 6.57 5.52 -10.80
N SER A 367 6.87 4.53 -9.95
CA SER A 367 6.68 4.66 -8.51
C SER A 367 7.73 5.58 -7.89
N ILE A 368 7.44 6.05 -6.68
CA ILE A 368 8.42 6.75 -5.86
C ILE A 368 9.64 5.82 -5.63
N PRO A 369 10.88 6.26 -5.89
CA PRO A 369 12.06 5.41 -5.83
C PRO A 369 12.25 4.71 -4.48
N ASP A 370 12.78 3.49 -4.50
CA ASP A 370 12.97 2.61 -3.32
C ASP A 370 13.89 3.15 -2.23
N ASP A 371 14.71 4.15 -2.55
CA ASP A 371 15.57 4.87 -1.61
C ASP A 371 14.87 6.04 -0.90
N GLN A 372 13.63 6.37 -1.26
CA GLN A 372 12.83 7.40 -0.58
C GLN A 372 11.84 6.75 0.38
N MET A 373 11.93 7.05 1.67
CA MET A 373 11.09 6.43 2.69
C MET A 373 9.76 7.12 2.93
N TRP A 374 9.67 8.41 2.61
CA TRP A 374 8.50 9.24 2.87
C TRP A 374 7.61 9.34 1.65
N LEU A 375 6.38 8.86 1.76
CA LEU A 375 5.38 8.86 0.69
C LEU A 375 4.35 9.98 0.92
N PRO A 376 4.11 10.85 -0.06
CA PRO A 376 3.05 11.85 -0.03
C PRO A 376 1.69 11.17 -0.19
N ASP A 377 0.73 11.46 0.68
CA ASP A 377 -0.68 11.10 0.41
C ASP A 377 -1.69 11.79 1.35
N PRO A 378 -1.51 11.83 2.68
CA PRO A 378 -2.47 12.52 3.55
C PRO A 378 -2.63 14.00 3.17
N LEU A 379 -3.87 14.48 3.14
CA LEU A 379 -4.16 15.91 3.00
C LEU A 379 -4.46 16.49 4.38
N LEU A 380 -3.47 17.16 4.96
CA LEU A 380 -3.58 17.74 6.29
C LEU A 380 -4.22 19.13 6.22
N PRO A 381 -5.00 19.55 7.25
CA PRO A 381 -5.64 20.86 7.26
C PRO A 381 -4.66 22.02 7.08
N ALA A 382 -5.14 23.10 6.48
CA ALA A 382 -4.42 24.36 6.29
C ALA A 382 -3.93 24.95 7.63
N ARG A 383 -2.63 25.24 7.71
CA ARG A 383 -1.97 25.97 8.81
C ARG A 383 -0.52 26.28 8.45
N ASP A 384 0.13 27.12 9.23
CA ASP A 384 1.55 27.38 9.10
C ASP A 384 2.37 26.08 9.21
N PHE A 385 3.43 25.96 8.42
CA PHE A 385 4.29 24.78 8.39
C PHE A 385 5.77 25.13 8.16
N GLU A 386 6.64 24.18 8.49
CA GLU A 386 8.09 24.23 8.23
C GLU A 386 8.44 23.44 6.97
N VAL A 387 9.56 23.80 6.33
CA VAL A 387 10.18 22.99 5.27
C VAL A 387 11.60 22.65 5.70
N VAL A 388 11.88 21.36 5.83
CA VAL A 388 13.20 20.86 6.23
C VAL A 388 14.22 21.09 5.11
N PRO A 389 15.52 21.20 5.42
CA PRO A 389 16.55 21.35 4.39
C PRO A 389 16.56 20.22 3.38
N ASN A 390 17.03 20.54 2.17
CA ASN A 390 17.18 19.58 1.09
C ASN A 390 15.89 18.80 0.78
N SER A 391 14.73 19.46 0.83
CA SER A 391 13.44 18.79 0.64
C SER A 391 12.43 19.63 -0.12
N THR A 392 11.38 18.96 -0.59
CA THR A 392 10.19 19.56 -1.18
C THR A 392 8.99 19.35 -0.26
N GLN A 393 8.27 20.42 0.06
CA GLN A 393 6.98 20.36 0.75
C GLN A 393 5.85 20.69 -0.23
N GLY A 394 4.85 19.81 -0.30
CA GLY A 394 3.66 20.00 -1.12
C GLY A 394 2.55 20.76 -0.43
N ILE A 395 1.89 21.60 -1.21
CA ILE A 395 0.61 22.26 -0.92
C ILE A 395 -0.35 21.77 -1.99
N TRP A 396 -1.41 21.09 -1.55
CA TRP A 396 -2.47 20.63 -2.43
C TRP A 396 -3.52 21.74 -2.58
N LEU A 397 -3.77 22.19 -3.81
CA LEU A 397 -4.75 23.23 -4.11
C LEU A 397 -5.94 22.59 -4.83
N THR A 398 -7.17 22.85 -4.38
CA THR A 398 -8.40 22.39 -5.03
C THR A 398 -9.33 23.57 -5.27
N ALA A 399 -9.83 23.70 -6.49
CA ALA A 399 -10.93 24.59 -6.85
C ALA A 399 -12.20 23.77 -7.09
N ARG A 400 -13.34 24.24 -6.62
CA ARG A 400 -14.66 23.66 -6.92
C ARG A 400 -15.60 24.74 -7.42
N ALA A 401 -16.19 24.58 -8.59
CA ALA A 401 -17.23 25.51 -9.07
C ALA A 401 -18.60 25.14 -8.51
N ASP A 402 -19.37 26.16 -8.13
CA ASP A 402 -20.79 25.98 -7.85
C ASP A 402 -21.54 25.59 -9.11
N ARG A 403 -22.71 24.94 -8.94
CA ARG A 403 -23.56 24.53 -10.07
C ARG A 403 -24.00 25.70 -10.95
N ASP A 404 -24.14 26.89 -10.37
CA ASP A 404 -24.56 28.11 -11.06
C ASP A 404 -23.42 29.11 -11.30
N ALA A 405 -22.17 28.67 -11.18
CA ALA A 405 -21.00 29.46 -11.60
C ALA A 405 -21.12 29.87 -13.07
N LYS A 406 -20.73 31.11 -13.40
CA LYS A 406 -20.64 31.54 -14.80
C LYS A 406 -19.43 30.88 -15.46
N ALA A 407 -19.59 30.41 -16.70
CA ALA A 407 -18.47 29.96 -17.50
C ALA A 407 -17.50 31.12 -17.78
N GLY A 408 -16.21 30.82 -17.82
CA GLY A 408 -15.18 31.85 -17.99
C GLY A 408 -13.83 31.44 -17.40
N ILE A 409 -12.87 32.35 -17.49
CA ILE A 409 -11.52 32.18 -16.91
C ILE A 409 -11.38 33.18 -15.77
N TYR A 410 -11.18 32.67 -14.58
CA TYR A 410 -10.97 33.46 -13.37
C TYR A 410 -9.51 33.38 -12.94
N LYS A 411 -8.95 34.52 -12.54
CA LYS A 411 -7.53 34.64 -12.20
C LYS A 411 -7.32 35.31 -10.85
N GLY A 412 -6.21 34.97 -10.21
CA GLY A 412 -5.73 35.58 -8.98
C GLY A 412 -4.42 34.94 -8.56
N ASP A 413 -3.77 35.49 -7.54
CA ASP A 413 -2.46 35.01 -7.09
C ASP A 413 -2.56 34.36 -5.71
N VAL A 414 -2.14 33.11 -5.60
CA VAL A 414 -1.93 32.46 -4.30
C VAL A 414 -0.72 33.11 -3.65
N GLN A 415 -0.91 33.65 -2.45
CA GLN A 415 0.14 34.36 -1.71
C GLN A 415 0.78 33.44 -0.68
N LEU A 416 2.08 33.20 -0.82
CA LEU A 416 2.90 32.47 0.14
C LEU A 416 3.72 33.47 0.95
N ASP A 417 3.54 33.50 2.26
CA ASP A 417 4.47 34.17 3.18
C ASP A 417 5.52 33.15 3.61
N VAL A 418 6.76 33.33 3.14
CA VAL A 418 7.91 32.46 3.41
C VAL A 418 8.89 33.22 4.30
N ASP A 419 8.87 32.92 5.60
CA ASP A 419 9.69 33.59 6.63
C ASP A 419 9.61 35.14 6.57
N GLY A 420 8.41 35.68 6.35
CA GLY A 420 8.15 37.11 6.25
C GLY A 420 8.28 37.70 4.84
N LYS A 421 8.70 36.90 3.85
CA LYS A 421 8.77 37.31 2.45
C LYS A 421 7.57 36.79 1.67
N LEU A 422 6.79 37.71 1.14
CA LEU A 422 5.65 37.40 0.29
C LEU A 422 6.10 37.00 -1.12
N VAL A 423 5.59 35.86 -1.61
CA VAL A 423 5.77 35.37 -2.98
C VAL A 423 4.42 34.97 -3.56
N SER A 424 4.19 35.31 -4.83
CA SER A 424 2.93 35.07 -5.52
C SER A 424 3.06 33.90 -6.50
N VAL A 425 2.07 33.00 -6.49
CA VAL A 425 1.91 31.91 -7.46
C VAL A 425 0.63 32.17 -8.26
N PRO A 426 0.73 32.50 -9.57
CA PRO A 426 -0.46 32.74 -10.39
C PRO A 426 -1.36 31.51 -10.46
N LEU A 427 -2.66 31.74 -10.28
CA LEU A 427 -3.72 30.74 -10.38
C LEU A 427 -4.72 31.17 -11.46
N SER A 428 -5.02 30.24 -12.38
CA SER A 428 -6.10 30.38 -13.36
C SER A 428 -7.07 29.22 -13.20
N VAL A 429 -8.36 29.52 -13.05
CA VAL A 429 -9.45 28.53 -13.02
C VAL A 429 -10.39 28.81 -14.19
N LYS A 430 -10.50 27.86 -15.11
CA LYS A 430 -11.46 27.89 -16.19
C LYS A 430 -12.70 27.08 -15.83
N VAL A 431 -13.87 27.69 -15.92
CA VAL A 431 -15.18 27.05 -15.75
C VAL A 431 -15.79 26.82 -17.13
N PHE A 432 -16.06 25.57 -17.50
CA PHE A 432 -16.80 25.21 -18.72
C PHE A 432 -18.32 25.39 -18.54
N ASP A 433 -19.04 25.66 -19.63
CA ASP A 433 -20.48 25.97 -19.62
C ASP A 433 -21.42 24.75 -19.58
N PHE A 434 -21.08 23.75 -18.77
CA PHE A 434 -21.99 22.65 -18.44
C PHE A 434 -21.78 22.26 -16.98
N ALA A 435 -22.75 21.54 -16.41
CA ALA A 435 -22.69 21.10 -15.02
C ALA A 435 -22.68 19.57 -14.93
N LEU A 436 -21.88 19.03 -14.01
CA LEU A 436 -21.91 17.62 -13.67
C LEU A 436 -23.28 17.21 -13.11
N PRO A 437 -23.72 15.95 -13.27
CA PRO A 437 -25.01 15.49 -12.77
C PRO A 437 -25.06 15.50 -11.24
N GLU A 438 -26.26 15.70 -10.68
CA GLU A 438 -26.46 15.69 -9.22
C GLU A 438 -26.27 14.28 -8.64
N THR A 439 -26.89 13.28 -9.27
CA THR A 439 -26.60 11.87 -9.00
C THR A 439 -25.34 11.48 -9.76
N PHE A 440 -24.43 10.76 -9.09
CA PHE A 440 -23.21 10.26 -9.72
C PHE A 440 -23.58 9.32 -10.87
N SER A 441 -22.89 9.40 -12.02
CA SER A 441 -23.10 8.43 -13.11
C SER A 441 -22.32 7.16 -12.86
N TYR A 442 -21.16 7.27 -12.20
CA TYR A 442 -20.30 6.15 -11.87
C TYR A 442 -20.79 5.42 -10.62
N ARG A 443 -21.10 4.13 -10.73
CA ARG A 443 -21.48 3.30 -9.58
C ARG A 443 -20.22 2.77 -8.93
N THR A 444 -20.09 3.02 -7.63
CA THR A 444 -18.92 2.58 -6.86
C THR A 444 -19.33 1.97 -5.53
N ALA A 445 -18.52 1.04 -5.04
CA ALA A 445 -18.63 0.44 -3.71
C ALA A 445 -17.29 0.60 -2.98
N PHE A 446 -17.04 1.77 -2.40
CA PHE A 446 -15.83 2.02 -1.62
C PHE A 446 -16.11 1.80 -0.14
N CYS A 447 -15.47 0.79 0.42
CA CYS A 447 -15.85 0.28 1.73
C CYS A 447 -15.25 1.12 2.86
N ILE A 448 -16.07 1.96 3.46
CA ILE A 448 -15.77 2.69 4.70
C ILE A 448 -16.40 1.96 5.88
N MET A 449 -15.55 1.31 6.67
CA MET A 449 -16.00 0.34 7.67
C MET A 449 -16.09 0.97 9.05
N ASP A 450 -17.31 1.01 9.59
CA ASP A 450 -17.64 1.54 10.92
C ASP A 450 -16.78 0.94 12.03
N GLY A 451 -16.46 -0.36 11.94
CA GLY A 451 -15.67 -1.07 12.96
C GLY A 451 -14.35 -0.37 13.26
N TRP A 452 -13.59 -0.03 12.21
CA TRP A 452 -12.28 0.64 12.32
C TRP A 452 -12.42 2.12 12.64
N LEU A 453 -13.46 2.75 12.10
CA LEU A 453 -13.77 4.15 12.42
C LEU A 453 -14.04 4.30 13.92
N PHE A 454 -14.83 3.42 14.53
CA PHE A 454 -15.17 3.51 15.95
C PHE A 454 -14.08 2.93 16.86
N ASP A 455 -13.24 2.02 16.36
CA ASP A 455 -12.04 1.60 17.09
C ASP A 455 -11.01 2.74 17.16
N ALA A 456 -10.85 3.49 16.07
CA ALA A 456 -10.03 4.68 16.06
C ALA A 456 -10.61 5.77 16.95
N TYR A 457 -11.90 6.10 16.80
CA TYR A 457 -12.63 7.15 17.55
C TYR A 457 -13.68 6.55 18.48
N PRO A 458 -13.29 5.96 19.63
CA PRO A 458 -14.24 5.31 20.53
C PRO A 458 -15.12 6.30 21.31
N ASP A 459 -14.67 7.54 21.44
CA ASP A 459 -15.33 8.59 22.22
C ASP A 459 -16.18 9.50 21.35
N GLY A 460 -17.22 10.10 21.96
CA GLY A 460 -18.10 11.08 21.31
C GLY A 460 -19.27 10.46 20.52
N ASP A 461 -19.85 11.25 19.63
CA ASP A 461 -20.97 10.82 18.79
C ASP A 461 -20.46 10.03 17.56
N LEU A 462 -20.57 8.70 17.66
CA LEU A 462 -20.16 7.78 16.59
C LEU A 462 -20.99 7.95 15.31
N ASN A 463 -22.25 8.39 15.40
CA ASN A 463 -23.07 8.65 14.22
C ASN A 463 -22.60 9.91 13.50
N ALA A 464 -22.30 10.98 14.24
CA ALA A 464 -21.69 12.18 13.66
C ALA A 464 -20.32 11.84 13.03
N ARG A 465 -19.53 10.99 13.68
CA ARG A 465 -18.25 10.52 13.15
C ARG A 465 -18.39 9.74 11.84
N ARG A 466 -19.37 8.82 11.77
CA ARG A 466 -19.72 8.13 10.52
C ARG A 466 -20.09 9.12 9.43
N ARG A 467 -20.95 10.09 9.75
CA ARG A 467 -21.41 11.11 8.80
C ARG A 467 -20.26 11.91 8.20
N GLN A 468 -19.32 12.35 9.03
CA GLN A 468 -18.11 13.04 8.55
C GLN A 468 -17.29 12.17 7.59
N ALA A 469 -17.12 10.89 7.90
CA ALA A 469 -16.39 9.95 7.05
C ALA A 469 -17.12 9.71 5.71
N TRP A 470 -18.47 9.61 5.74
CA TRP A 470 -19.30 9.51 4.55
C TRP A 470 -19.30 10.78 3.72
N ASP A 471 -19.30 11.96 4.35
CA ASP A 471 -19.24 13.24 3.66
C ASP A 471 -17.96 13.39 2.85
N ILE A 472 -16.82 12.88 3.36
CA ILE A 472 -15.58 12.80 2.57
C ILE A 472 -15.81 11.95 1.32
N MET A 473 -16.40 10.75 1.43
CA MET A 473 -16.67 9.90 0.25
C MET A 473 -17.59 10.60 -0.77
N LEU A 474 -18.66 11.23 -0.28
CA LEU A 474 -19.64 11.93 -1.12
C LEU A 474 -19.06 13.19 -1.78
N ASP A 475 -18.21 13.94 -1.09
CA ASP A 475 -17.44 15.06 -1.65
C ASP A 475 -16.50 14.61 -2.78
N HIS A 476 -16.08 13.34 -2.74
CA HIS A 476 -15.25 12.69 -3.76
C HIS A 476 -16.08 11.96 -4.82
N ARG A 477 -17.40 12.14 -4.87
CA ARG A 477 -18.33 11.46 -5.79
C ARG A 477 -18.19 9.93 -5.76
N LEU A 478 -18.02 9.39 -4.56
CA LEU A 478 -17.97 7.96 -4.27
C LEU A 478 -19.11 7.59 -3.32
N ASN A 479 -19.72 6.42 -3.52
CA ASN A 479 -20.73 5.95 -2.60
C ASN A 479 -20.06 5.43 -1.32
N PRO A 480 -20.47 5.90 -0.13
CA PRO A 480 -20.04 5.31 1.12
C PRO A 480 -20.67 3.92 1.27
N ASP A 481 -19.86 2.87 1.14
CA ASP A 481 -20.32 1.48 1.17
C ASP A 481 -19.57 0.67 2.24
N ASP A 482 -19.95 -0.59 2.45
CA ASP A 482 -19.19 -1.61 3.21
C ASP A 482 -19.75 -2.98 2.82
N ILE A 483 -19.02 -3.71 1.98
CA ILE A 483 -19.36 -5.06 1.53
C ILE A 483 -19.27 -6.12 2.64
N SER A 484 -18.58 -5.81 3.74
CA SER A 484 -18.34 -6.71 4.85
C SER A 484 -19.26 -6.47 6.06
N ARG A 485 -20.16 -5.46 5.97
CA ARG A 485 -21.03 -5.08 7.08
C ARG A 485 -21.94 -6.22 7.52
N THR A 486 -22.05 -6.39 8.83
CA THR A 486 -22.96 -7.36 9.46
C THR A 486 -24.14 -6.68 10.17
N GLU A 487 -24.20 -5.35 10.11
CA GLU A 487 -25.32 -4.52 10.52
C GLU A 487 -25.74 -3.63 9.34
N MET A 488 -27.04 -3.37 9.23
CA MET A 488 -27.61 -2.62 8.11
C MET A 488 -27.40 -1.11 8.28
N PRO A 489 -27.18 -0.35 7.19
CA PRO A 489 -27.02 1.11 7.28
C PRO A 489 -28.24 1.81 7.89
N ARG A 490 -28.03 2.94 8.55
CA ARG A 490 -29.13 3.76 9.08
C ARG A 490 -29.87 4.46 7.93
N ILE A 491 -31.21 4.49 7.97
CA ILE A 491 -32.06 5.06 6.91
C ILE A 491 -31.80 6.54 6.66
N GLU A 492 -31.98 7.40 7.67
CA GLU A 492 -30.78 8.05 8.21
C GLU A 492 -29.74 8.64 7.26
N ASP A 493 -28.61 7.91 7.28
CA ASP A 493 -27.40 8.23 6.57
C ASP A 493 -27.57 7.93 5.07
N LEU A 494 -28.42 6.96 4.69
CA LEU A 494 -28.74 6.67 3.29
C LEU A 494 -29.53 7.81 2.63
N LEU A 495 -30.50 8.41 3.33
CA LEU A 495 -31.25 9.56 2.82
C LEU A 495 -30.32 10.75 2.61
N HIS A 496 -29.45 11.03 3.59
CA HIS A 496 -28.39 12.03 3.46
C HIS A 496 -27.48 11.75 2.26
N ALA A 497 -27.00 10.52 2.11
CA ALA A 497 -26.12 10.14 1.00
C ALA A 497 -26.82 10.25 -0.36
N ARG A 498 -28.09 9.84 -0.47
CA ARG A 498 -28.91 9.98 -1.69
C ARG A 498 -29.05 11.45 -2.09
N ASP A 499 -29.38 12.32 -1.15
CA ASP A 499 -29.54 13.77 -1.40
C ASP A 499 -28.20 14.43 -1.79
N ARG A 500 -27.08 13.75 -1.53
CA ARG A 500 -25.71 14.13 -1.90
C ARG A 500 -25.19 13.46 -3.17
N GLY A 501 -26.03 12.68 -3.86
CA GLY A 501 -25.72 12.10 -5.17
C GLY A 501 -25.44 10.59 -5.20
N MET A 502 -25.50 9.90 -4.05
CA MET A 502 -25.29 8.45 -3.95
C MET A 502 -26.24 7.69 -4.89
N ASN A 503 -25.71 6.69 -5.58
CA ASN A 503 -26.42 5.88 -6.58
C ASN A 503 -26.38 4.37 -6.32
N THR A 504 -25.67 3.90 -5.28
CA THR A 504 -25.63 2.49 -4.89
C THR A 504 -25.19 2.32 -3.43
N PHE A 505 -25.61 1.26 -2.75
CA PHE A 505 -25.10 0.85 -1.43
C PHE A 505 -25.38 -0.62 -1.10
N ASN A 506 -24.51 -1.27 -0.32
CA ASN A 506 -24.76 -2.61 0.23
C ASN A 506 -25.67 -2.57 1.47
N ILE A 507 -26.67 -3.45 1.50
CA ILE A 507 -27.50 -3.70 2.68
C ILE A 507 -26.72 -4.50 3.72
N LEU A 508 -26.13 -5.62 3.31
CA LEU A 508 -25.57 -6.62 4.22
C LEU A 508 -24.65 -7.62 3.50
N ASN A 509 -23.57 -8.03 4.18
CA ASN A 509 -22.86 -9.27 3.84
C ASN A 509 -23.68 -10.49 4.29
N ILE A 510 -23.99 -11.41 3.38
CA ILE A 510 -24.80 -12.61 3.66
C ILE A 510 -23.97 -13.66 4.44
N VAL A 511 -23.79 -13.38 5.73
CA VAL A 511 -23.08 -14.21 6.71
C VAL A 511 -23.84 -14.22 8.04
N PRO A 512 -23.60 -15.21 8.91
CA PRO A 512 -24.17 -15.20 10.26
C PRO A 512 -23.74 -13.96 11.03
N LYS A 513 -24.63 -13.43 11.88
CA LYS A 513 -24.28 -12.33 12.77
C LYS A 513 -23.11 -12.73 13.69
N PRO A 514 -22.00 -11.95 13.74
CA PRO A 514 -20.88 -12.25 14.62
C PRO A 514 -21.30 -12.29 16.10
N LYS A 515 -20.90 -13.33 16.82
CA LYS A 515 -21.17 -13.48 18.27
C LYS A 515 -20.40 -12.49 19.15
N HIS A 516 -19.33 -11.91 18.61
CA HIS A 516 -18.46 -10.95 19.30
C HIS A 516 -18.14 -9.80 18.35
N LYS A 517 -17.76 -8.64 18.90
CA LYS A 517 -17.28 -7.50 18.11
C LYS A 517 -16.13 -7.96 17.22
N ARG A 518 -16.33 -7.91 15.91
CA ARG A 518 -15.30 -8.11 14.89
C ARG A 518 -15.22 -6.84 14.09
N LEU A 519 -13.99 -6.41 13.81
CA LEU A 519 -13.79 -5.31 12.87
C LEU A 519 -14.19 -5.80 11.48
N TRP A 520 -13.67 -6.96 11.05
CA TRP A 520 -13.91 -7.51 9.71
C TRP A 520 -14.64 -8.84 9.69
N THR A 521 -15.55 -9.03 8.73
CA THR A 521 -16.10 -10.35 8.37
C THR A 521 -16.32 -10.42 6.86
N ALA A 522 -15.35 -11.01 6.14
CA ALA A 522 -15.41 -11.12 4.68
C ALA A 522 -16.34 -12.24 4.18
N TYR A 523 -16.28 -13.43 4.81
CA TYR A 523 -17.08 -14.60 4.41
C TYR A 523 -17.39 -15.52 5.60
N ALA A 524 -18.31 -16.47 5.38
CA ALA A 524 -18.62 -17.57 6.29
C ALA A 524 -18.26 -18.93 5.66
N GLN A 525 -17.95 -19.92 6.50
CA GLN A 525 -17.72 -21.30 6.07
C GLN A 525 -18.99 -21.91 5.49
N LEU A 526 -18.85 -22.88 4.57
CA LEU A 526 -19.98 -23.55 3.91
C LEU A 526 -20.99 -24.14 4.92
N SER A 527 -20.51 -24.68 6.04
CA SER A 527 -21.36 -25.25 7.10
C SER A 527 -22.22 -24.23 7.85
N ALA A 528 -22.00 -22.93 7.66
CA ALA A 528 -22.78 -21.88 8.30
C ALA A 528 -24.14 -21.62 7.61
N TYR A 529 -24.30 -22.05 6.35
CA TYR A 529 -25.50 -21.78 5.55
C TYR A 529 -26.57 -22.84 5.78
N THR A 530 -27.14 -22.83 6.99
CA THR A 530 -28.19 -23.75 7.43
C THR A 530 -29.57 -23.10 7.39
N PRO A 531 -30.69 -23.85 7.47
CA PRO A 531 -32.03 -23.29 7.59
C PRO A 531 -32.18 -22.23 8.70
N GLU A 532 -31.43 -22.37 9.79
CA GLU A 532 -31.39 -21.42 10.89
C GLU A 532 -30.81 -20.07 10.46
N LEU A 533 -29.76 -20.06 9.63
CA LEU A 533 -29.21 -18.81 9.08
C LEU A 533 -30.24 -18.13 8.17
N TYR A 534 -30.93 -18.88 7.30
CA TYR A 534 -31.95 -18.28 6.42
C TYR A 534 -33.09 -17.64 7.21
N LYS A 535 -33.51 -18.29 8.32
CA LYS A 535 -34.49 -17.72 9.24
C LYS A 535 -33.97 -16.46 9.94
N GLU A 536 -32.72 -16.48 10.41
CA GLU A 536 -32.07 -15.30 11.01
C GLU A 536 -32.00 -14.12 10.01
N LEU A 537 -31.62 -14.39 8.76
CA LEU A 537 -31.55 -13.39 7.70
C LEU A 537 -32.93 -12.83 7.37
N GLU A 538 -33.97 -13.67 7.32
CA GLU A 538 -35.35 -13.24 7.17
C GLU A 538 -35.75 -12.25 8.27
N GLU A 539 -35.56 -12.62 9.54
CA GLU A 539 -35.92 -11.80 10.70
C GLU A 539 -35.19 -10.43 10.70
N ARG A 540 -33.95 -10.39 10.20
CA ARG A 540 -33.15 -9.15 10.10
C ARG A 540 -33.53 -8.29 8.89
N LEU A 541 -33.73 -8.91 7.72
CA LEU A 541 -33.86 -8.21 6.45
C LEU A 541 -35.29 -7.78 6.14
N ASP A 542 -36.32 -8.56 6.49
CA ASP A 542 -37.71 -8.24 6.18
C ASP A 542 -38.14 -6.85 6.69
N PRO A 543 -37.95 -6.50 7.98
CA PRO A 543 -38.33 -5.17 8.47
C PRO A 543 -37.49 -4.06 7.86
N TYR A 544 -36.21 -4.32 7.59
CA TYR A 544 -35.29 -3.31 7.04
C TYR A 544 -35.61 -3.00 5.57
N VAL A 545 -35.82 -4.03 4.74
CA VAL A 545 -36.21 -3.84 3.33
C VAL A 545 -37.59 -3.21 3.21
N ALA A 546 -38.52 -3.53 4.12
CA ALA A 546 -39.80 -2.83 4.20
C ALA A 546 -39.62 -1.32 4.46
N GLU A 547 -38.65 -0.94 5.30
CA GLU A 547 -38.31 0.47 5.52
C GLU A 547 -37.65 1.10 4.29
N LEU A 548 -36.70 0.43 3.63
CA LEU A 548 -36.11 0.91 2.37
C LEU A 548 -37.16 1.21 1.30
N ARG A 549 -38.20 0.37 1.19
CA ARG A 549 -39.31 0.56 0.23
C ARG A 549 -40.10 1.84 0.50
N LYS A 550 -40.33 2.19 1.78
CA LYS A 550 -41.04 3.44 2.14
C LYS A 550 -40.30 4.69 1.68
N HIS A 551 -38.98 4.63 1.61
CA HIS A 551 -38.10 5.75 1.25
C HIS A 551 -37.60 5.69 -0.20
N ASP A 552 -38.08 4.74 -0.99
CA ASP A 552 -37.64 4.50 -2.38
C ASP A 552 -36.11 4.28 -2.50
N LEU A 553 -35.54 3.57 -1.53
CA LEU A 553 -34.10 3.29 -1.45
C LEU A 553 -33.70 1.94 -2.06
N THR A 554 -34.65 1.03 -2.29
CA THR A 554 -34.34 -0.33 -2.81
C THR A 554 -33.70 -0.31 -4.20
N LYS A 555 -33.99 0.71 -5.02
CA LYS A 555 -33.40 0.87 -6.37
C LYS A 555 -31.89 1.17 -6.36
N TYR A 556 -31.35 1.58 -5.21
CA TYR A 556 -29.91 1.80 -5.00
C TYR A 556 -29.26 0.67 -4.21
N ALA A 557 -30.05 -0.25 -3.67
CA ALA A 557 -29.56 -1.24 -2.73
C ALA A 557 -29.06 -2.50 -3.44
N TYR A 558 -28.11 -3.21 -2.84
CA TYR A 558 -27.74 -4.58 -3.22
C TYR A 558 -27.37 -5.43 -2.01
N PHE A 559 -27.35 -6.75 -2.18
CA PHE A 559 -26.78 -7.70 -1.21
C PHE A 559 -25.41 -8.17 -1.67
N TYR A 560 -24.49 -8.40 -0.73
CA TYR A 560 -23.15 -8.94 -1.02
C TYR A 560 -22.90 -10.28 -0.33
N GLY A 561 -22.11 -11.15 -0.93
CA GLY A 561 -21.59 -12.32 -0.23
C GLY A 561 -20.52 -13.11 -0.99
N PHE A 562 -19.97 -14.10 -0.30
CA PHE A 562 -19.05 -15.09 -0.87
C PHE A 562 -17.77 -14.49 -1.46
N ASP A 563 -17.06 -13.71 -0.65
CA ASP A 563 -15.82 -13.04 -1.04
C ASP A 563 -14.74 -14.03 -1.54
N GLU A 564 -14.41 -13.98 -2.83
CA GLU A 564 -13.42 -14.83 -3.51
C GLU A 564 -13.57 -16.35 -3.21
N ARG A 565 -14.81 -16.84 -3.11
CA ARG A 565 -15.07 -18.28 -2.82
C ARG A 565 -14.89 -19.18 -4.05
N PRO A 566 -14.37 -20.42 -3.86
CA PRO A 566 -14.21 -21.41 -4.93
C PRO A 566 -15.52 -22.10 -5.31
N ASP A 567 -15.50 -22.88 -6.39
CA ASP A 567 -16.60 -23.65 -6.98
C ASP A 567 -17.42 -24.50 -5.99
N SER A 568 -16.79 -25.03 -4.94
CA SER A 568 -17.48 -25.72 -3.83
C SER A 568 -18.59 -24.91 -3.14
N TYR A 569 -18.61 -23.58 -3.32
CA TYR A 569 -19.67 -22.70 -2.84
C TYR A 569 -20.78 -22.43 -3.86
N ASN A 570 -20.66 -22.87 -5.12
CA ASN A 570 -21.60 -22.49 -6.18
C ASN A 570 -23.05 -22.90 -5.87
N LYS A 571 -23.23 -24.09 -5.29
CA LYS A 571 -24.55 -24.55 -4.86
C LYS A 571 -25.17 -23.62 -3.80
N VAL A 572 -24.40 -23.25 -2.77
CA VAL A 572 -24.94 -22.40 -1.70
C VAL A 572 -25.16 -20.95 -2.16
N ILE A 573 -24.34 -20.46 -3.09
CA ILE A 573 -24.56 -19.17 -3.75
C ILE A 573 -25.91 -19.18 -4.48
N SER A 574 -26.20 -20.26 -5.22
CA SER A 574 -27.50 -20.44 -5.88
C SER A 574 -28.67 -20.53 -4.89
N ASP A 575 -28.52 -21.28 -3.80
CA ASP A 575 -29.55 -21.41 -2.77
C ASP A 575 -29.83 -20.04 -2.09
N VAL A 576 -28.79 -19.25 -1.80
CA VAL A 576 -28.90 -17.88 -1.28
C VAL A 576 -29.55 -16.94 -2.30
N HIS A 577 -29.14 -16.99 -3.56
CA HIS A 577 -29.74 -16.18 -4.62
C HIS A 577 -31.25 -16.46 -4.72
N GLN A 578 -31.66 -17.73 -4.75
CA GLN A 578 -33.09 -18.10 -4.78
C GLN A 578 -33.85 -17.60 -3.54
N PHE A 579 -33.27 -17.73 -2.35
CA PHE A 579 -33.85 -17.18 -1.11
C PHE A 579 -34.07 -15.68 -1.22
N LEU A 580 -33.06 -14.93 -1.65
CA LEU A 580 -33.12 -13.48 -1.80
C LEU A 580 -34.12 -13.06 -2.89
N LYS A 581 -34.07 -13.65 -4.10
CA LYS A 581 -34.99 -13.32 -5.19
C LYS A 581 -36.44 -13.60 -4.87
N LYS A 582 -36.72 -14.64 -4.08
CA LYS A 582 -38.08 -14.97 -3.65
C LYS A 582 -38.67 -13.90 -2.72
N ARG A 583 -37.86 -13.27 -1.88
CA ARG A 583 -38.31 -12.27 -0.88
C ARG A 583 -38.14 -10.82 -1.33
N TYR A 584 -37.06 -10.53 -2.04
CA TYR A 584 -36.62 -9.20 -2.45
C TYR A 584 -36.28 -9.19 -3.96
N PRO A 585 -37.26 -9.49 -4.85
CA PRO A 585 -37.01 -9.66 -6.28
C PRO A 585 -36.42 -8.42 -6.96
N GLU A 586 -36.60 -7.23 -6.38
CA GLU A 586 -36.08 -5.96 -6.89
C GLU A 586 -34.61 -5.71 -6.51
N ILE A 587 -34.07 -6.40 -5.50
CA ILE A 587 -32.73 -6.16 -4.98
C ILE A 587 -31.76 -7.18 -5.58
N PRO A 588 -30.66 -6.75 -6.20
CA PRO A 588 -29.65 -7.62 -6.80
C PRO A 588 -28.70 -8.20 -5.75
N PHE A 589 -28.16 -9.37 -6.07
CA PHE A 589 -27.12 -10.05 -5.30
C PHE A 589 -25.79 -10.07 -6.04
N MET A 590 -24.75 -9.50 -5.41
CA MET A 590 -23.39 -9.39 -5.92
C MET A 590 -22.43 -10.33 -5.22
N THR A 591 -21.47 -10.88 -5.98
CA THR A 591 -20.36 -11.68 -5.44
C THR A 591 -19.05 -11.44 -6.19
N THR A 592 -17.93 -11.56 -5.47
CA THR A 592 -16.55 -11.64 -6.02
C THR A 592 -16.06 -13.08 -6.11
N SER A 593 -16.94 -14.08 -6.01
CA SER A 593 -16.59 -15.50 -6.14
C SER A 593 -15.91 -15.83 -7.47
N ASN A 594 -15.30 -17.01 -7.54
CA ASN A 594 -14.60 -17.46 -8.75
C ASN A 594 -15.53 -17.76 -9.95
N MET A 595 -16.85 -17.65 -9.82
CA MET A 595 -17.80 -17.94 -10.91
C MET A 595 -17.51 -17.19 -12.20
N TYR A 596 -17.15 -15.90 -12.14
CA TYR A 596 -16.79 -15.14 -13.34
C TYR A 596 -15.54 -15.72 -14.03
N TRP A 597 -14.54 -16.09 -13.22
CA TRP A 597 -13.29 -16.67 -13.73
C TRP A 597 -13.53 -18.05 -14.33
N ASP A 598 -14.37 -18.87 -13.70
CA ASP A 598 -14.76 -20.18 -14.20
C ASP A 598 -15.50 -20.05 -15.53
N LEU A 599 -16.45 -19.10 -15.64
CA LEU A 599 -17.13 -18.80 -16.90
C LEU A 599 -16.16 -18.31 -17.97
N ARG A 600 -15.17 -17.48 -17.61
CA ARG A 600 -14.14 -17.00 -18.53
C ARG A 600 -13.35 -18.14 -19.16
N ASN A 601 -13.09 -19.21 -18.40
CA ASN A 601 -12.37 -20.38 -18.88
C ASN A 601 -13.28 -21.41 -19.57
N ASP A 602 -14.53 -21.55 -19.11
CA ASP A 602 -15.50 -22.51 -19.64
C ASP A 602 -16.93 -21.95 -19.55
N ARG A 603 -17.46 -21.53 -20.70
CA ARG A 603 -18.82 -20.96 -20.82
C ARG A 603 -19.94 -21.98 -20.53
N SER A 604 -19.65 -23.28 -20.52
CA SER A 604 -20.62 -24.35 -20.32
C SER A 604 -21.00 -24.58 -18.85
N ARG A 605 -20.32 -23.91 -17.92
CA ARG A 605 -20.56 -23.97 -16.47
C ARG A 605 -21.87 -23.28 -16.07
N GLU A 606 -22.99 -23.97 -16.23
CA GLU A 606 -24.33 -23.48 -15.87
C GLU A 606 -24.46 -23.11 -14.38
N ASP A 607 -23.69 -23.77 -13.50
CA ASP A 607 -23.67 -23.50 -12.06
C ASP A 607 -23.02 -22.15 -11.69
N CYS A 608 -22.35 -21.48 -12.64
CA CYS A 608 -21.69 -20.19 -12.43
C CYS A 608 -22.55 -18.98 -12.82
N TYR A 609 -23.82 -19.15 -13.18
CA TYR A 609 -24.74 -18.06 -13.49
C TYR A 609 -25.64 -17.66 -12.30
N ALA A 610 -25.33 -18.13 -11.10
CA ALA A 610 -26.24 -18.12 -9.94
C ALA A 610 -26.18 -16.85 -9.06
N ASN A 611 -25.93 -15.68 -9.66
CA ASN A 611 -25.94 -14.36 -9.01
C ASN A 611 -26.34 -13.26 -10.01
N ASP A 612 -26.81 -12.12 -9.52
CA ASP A 612 -27.25 -11.03 -10.41
C ASP A 612 -26.05 -10.21 -10.92
N TRP A 613 -25.10 -9.89 -10.03
CA TRP A 613 -23.94 -9.05 -10.32
C TRP A 613 -22.63 -9.80 -10.08
N PHE A 614 -21.74 -9.77 -11.07
CA PHE A 614 -20.38 -10.31 -10.99
C PHE A 614 -19.41 -9.17 -10.71
N CYS A 615 -18.37 -9.41 -9.90
CA CYS A 615 -17.34 -8.41 -9.63
C CYS A 615 -15.94 -9.05 -9.63
N PRO A 616 -15.37 -9.45 -10.79
CA PRO A 616 -13.99 -9.95 -10.87
C PRO A 616 -12.94 -8.87 -10.61
N HIS A 617 -11.71 -9.29 -10.27
CA HIS A 617 -10.52 -8.43 -10.36
C HIS A 617 -10.38 -7.84 -11.78
N THR A 618 -9.89 -6.60 -11.91
CA THR A 618 -9.74 -5.93 -13.22
C THR A 618 -8.94 -6.76 -14.24
N PHE A 619 -7.82 -7.38 -13.85
CA PHE A 619 -7.02 -8.23 -14.76
C PHE A 619 -7.74 -9.52 -15.22
N ARG A 620 -8.82 -9.90 -14.53
CA ARG A 620 -9.66 -11.03 -14.91
C ARG A 620 -10.82 -10.61 -15.83
N TYR A 621 -11.14 -9.33 -15.92
CA TYR A 621 -12.24 -8.80 -16.73
C TYR A 621 -12.10 -9.17 -18.21
N ASP A 622 -13.23 -9.37 -18.87
CA ASP A 622 -13.31 -9.88 -20.24
C ASP A 622 -14.51 -9.24 -20.92
N ASP A 623 -14.27 -8.40 -21.93
CA ASP A 623 -15.31 -7.58 -22.55
C ASP A 623 -16.39 -8.43 -23.25
N GLU A 624 -16.00 -9.56 -23.85
CA GLU A 624 -16.89 -10.47 -24.56
C GLU A 624 -17.81 -11.22 -23.60
N LEU A 625 -17.25 -11.88 -22.58
CA LEU A 625 -18.03 -12.52 -21.51
C LEU A 625 -18.96 -11.51 -20.83
N SER A 626 -18.47 -10.31 -20.54
CA SER A 626 -19.28 -9.29 -19.88
C SER A 626 -20.46 -8.85 -20.76
N ALA A 627 -20.26 -8.75 -22.08
CA ALA A 627 -21.34 -8.49 -23.02
C ALA A 627 -22.35 -9.65 -23.09
N GLU A 628 -21.91 -10.90 -23.02
CA GLU A 628 -22.79 -12.08 -22.94
C GLU A 628 -23.62 -12.10 -21.65
N LEU A 629 -22.99 -11.84 -20.50
CA LEU A 629 -23.65 -11.77 -19.21
C LEU A 629 -24.70 -10.66 -19.17
N ARG A 630 -24.38 -9.47 -19.71
CA ARG A 630 -25.35 -8.37 -19.83
C ARG A 630 -26.56 -8.73 -20.71
N LYS A 631 -26.37 -9.46 -21.82
CA LYS A 631 -27.48 -9.96 -22.65
C LYS A 631 -28.40 -10.93 -21.87
N LYS A 632 -27.88 -11.61 -20.85
CA LYS A 632 -28.62 -12.49 -19.94
C LYS A 632 -29.24 -11.75 -18.74
N GLY A 633 -29.08 -10.43 -18.64
CA GLY A 633 -29.65 -9.60 -17.58
C GLY A 633 -28.76 -9.42 -16.34
N HIS A 634 -27.52 -9.89 -16.38
CA HIS A 634 -26.55 -9.67 -15.30
C HIS A 634 -25.84 -8.32 -15.43
N GLN A 635 -25.19 -7.88 -14.35
CA GLN A 635 -24.19 -6.81 -14.39
C GLN A 635 -22.80 -7.35 -14.10
N VAL A 636 -21.78 -6.69 -14.65
CA VAL A 636 -20.38 -7.02 -14.42
C VAL A 636 -19.62 -5.77 -13.98
N TRP A 637 -19.42 -5.69 -12.67
CA TRP A 637 -18.55 -4.76 -11.98
C TRP A 637 -17.11 -5.27 -12.01
N TRP A 638 -16.19 -4.52 -11.42
CA TRP A 638 -14.82 -5.00 -11.16
C TRP A 638 -14.18 -4.33 -9.95
N TYR A 639 -13.02 -4.83 -9.52
CA TYR A 639 -12.27 -4.23 -8.42
C TYR A 639 -10.75 -4.36 -8.58
N THR A 640 -10.05 -3.53 -7.83
CA THR A 640 -8.61 -3.68 -7.54
C THR A 640 -8.39 -3.86 -6.04
N ALA A 641 -7.22 -4.39 -5.67
CA ALA A 641 -6.73 -4.53 -4.29
C ALA A 641 -5.19 -4.51 -4.31
N CYS A 642 -4.54 -5.38 -3.53
CA CYS A 642 -3.10 -5.70 -3.66
C CYS A 642 -2.66 -6.11 -5.09
N THR A 643 -3.62 -6.46 -5.98
CA THR A 643 -3.41 -6.76 -7.40
C THR A 643 -4.49 -6.07 -8.25
N PRO A 644 -4.30 -5.91 -9.58
CA PRO A 644 -3.10 -6.27 -10.34
C PRO A 644 -1.91 -5.35 -10.08
N VAL A 645 -0.74 -5.76 -10.55
CA VAL A 645 0.50 -4.98 -10.46
C VAL A 645 0.88 -4.47 -11.86
N TYR A 646 1.94 -3.68 -11.99
CA TYR A 646 2.45 -3.24 -13.29
C TYR A 646 2.55 -4.43 -14.28
N PRO A 647 2.08 -4.31 -15.54
CA PRO A 647 1.71 -3.07 -16.23
C PRO A 647 0.24 -2.62 -16.10
N TYR A 648 -0.58 -3.22 -15.26
CA TYR A 648 -1.97 -2.78 -15.07
C TYR A 648 -2.06 -1.51 -14.20
N ALA A 649 -3.11 -0.71 -14.42
CA ALA A 649 -3.44 0.41 -13.53
C ALA A 649 -3.92 -0.11 -12.17
N ASN A 650 -3.39 0.45 -11.08
CA ASN A 650 -3.84 0.14 -9.72
C ASN A 650 -3.54 1.30 -8.76
N PHE A 651 -4.60 1.88 -8.19
CA PHE A 651 -4.49 2.98 -7.24
C PHE A 651 -4.33 2.54 -5.76
N ALA A 652 -4.35 1.23 -5.47
CA ALA A 652 -4.28 0.72 -4.10
C ALA A 652 -2.88 0.94 -3.49
N PRO A 653 -1.78 0.65 -4.19
CA PRO A 653 -0.45 0.92 -3.67
C PRO A 653 -0.15 2.42 -3.54
N LEU A 654 0.30 2.84 -2.38
CA LEU A 654 0.68 4.23 -2.08
C LEU A 654 1.86 4.72 -2.94
N ASP A 655 2.76 3.81 -3.30
CA ASP A 655 3.94 4.12 -4.09
C ASP A 655 3.62 4.27 -5.60
N PHE A 656 2.46 3.85 -6.08
CA PHE A 656 2.10 3.86 -7.50
C PHE A 656 1.71 5.26 -8.00
N PRO A 657 1.70 5.50 -9.33
CA PRO A 657 1.32 6.78 -9.89
C PRO A 657 -0.08 7.24 -9.46
N PHE A 658 -0.22 8.48 -9.00
CA PHE A 658 -1.53 9.05 -8.68
C PHE A 658 -2.49 9.09 -9.87
N LEU A 659 -1.94 9.18 -11.08
CA LEU A 659 -2.65 9.08 -12.36
C LEU A 659 -3.61 7.86 -12.43
N ASP A 660 -3.25 6.71 -11.85
CA ASP A 660 -4.06 5.49 -11.92
C ASP A 660 -5.45 5.68 -11.30
N GLY A 661 -5.60 6.63 -10.37
CA GLY A 661 -6.88 7.11 -9.82
C GLY A 661 -7.86 7.56 -10.91
N ARG A 662 -7.38 8.34 -11.88
CA ARG A 662 -8.19 8.83 -12.99
C ARG A 662 -8.39 7.78 -14.07
N VAL A 663 -7.31 7.08 -14.43
CA VAL A 663 -7.31 6.09 -15.52
C VAL A 663 -8.37 5.02 -15.29
N LEU A 664 -8.54 4.53 -14.05
CA LEU A 664 -9.53 3.50 -13.76
C LEU A 664 -10.99 3.99 -13.91
N GLY A 665 -11.26 5.29 -13.78
CA GLY A 665 -12.56 5.88 -14.15
C GLY A 665 -12.80 5.80 -15.67
N TRP A 666 -11.82 6.21 -16.47
CA TRP A 666 -11.87 6.14 -17.93
C TRP A 666 -11.98 4.70 -18.45
N MET A 667 -11.18 3.78 -17.91
CA MET A 667 -11.23 2.36 -18.28
C MET A 667 -12.59 1.74 -17.95
N SER A 668 -13.24 2.15 -16.85
CA SER A 668 -14.57 1.64 -16.49
C SER A 668 -15.61 2.02 -17.53
N PHE A 669 -15.53 3.24 -18.08
CA PHE A 669 -16.38 3.64 -19.19
C PHE A 669 -16.07 2.86 -20.48
N GLN A 670 -14.78 2.75 -20.82
CA GLN A 670 -14.31 2.10 -22.04
C GLN A 670 -14.75 0.64 -22.13
N HIS A 671 -14.44 -0.13 -21.09
CA HIS A 671 -14.72 -1.56 -20.95
C HIS A 671 -16.16 -1.85 -20.52
N ARG A 672 -16.97 -0.81 -20.31
CA ARG A 672 -18.39 -0.92 -19.93
C ARG A 672 -18.57 -1.70 -18.62
N ALA A 673 -17.68 -1.47 -17.66
CA ALA A 673 -17.87 -1.98 -16.31
C ALA A 673 -19.11 -1.31 -15.69
N ASP A 674 -20.00 -2.11 -15.11
CA ASP A 674 -21.26 -1.63 -14.54
C ASP A 674 -21.07 -0.93 -13.18
N GLY A 675 -19.89 -1.10 -12.56
CA GLY A 675 -19.44 -0.36 -11.40
C GLY A 675 -18.06 -0.81 -10.92
N PHE A 676 -17.56 -0.13 -9.88
CA PHE A 676 -16.22 -0.35 -9.33
C PHE A 676 -16.26 -0.55 -7.82
N LEU A 677 -15.68 -1.64 -7.34
CA LEU A 677 -15.54 -1.92 -5.91
C LEU A 677 -14.11 -1.63 -5.44
N PHE A 678 -13.98 -1.05 -4.25
CA PHE A 678 -12.73 -1.05 -3.51
C PHE A 678 -12.98 -1.50 -2.06
N TRP A 679 -12.25 -2.55 -1.68
CA TRP A 679 -12.63 -3.39 -0.55
C TRP A 679 -12.49 -2.72 0.82
N HIS A 680 -11.73 -1.63 0.96
CA HIS A 680 -11.53 -0.93 2.24
C HIS A 680 -10.91 0.47 2.07
N VAL A 681 -11.29 1.48 2.86
CA VAL A 681 -10.67 2.84 2.79
C VAL A 681 -10.07 3.37 4.09
N ASN A 682 -10.44 2.81 5.25
CA ASN A 682 -10.02 3.29 6.58
C ASN A 682 -9.35 2.19 7.42
N LEU A 683 -8.45 1.40 6.82
CA LEU A 683 -7.82 0.24 7.48
C LEU A 683 -6.75 0.69 8.50
N TRP A 684 -7.20 1.32 9.59
CA TRP A 684 -6.34 1.89 10.63
C TRP A 684 -6.04 0.88 11.75
N SER A 685 -5.03 1.19 12.56
CA SER A 685 -4.65 0.37 13.72
C SER A 685 -4.88 1.15 15.01
N GLY A 686 -5.87 0.72 15.80
CA GLY A 686 -6.17 1.26 17.13
C GLY A 686 -6.48 2.76 17.11
N SER A 687 -6.20 3.42 18.24
CA SER A 687 -6.55 4.82 18.50
C SER A 687 -5.48 5.82 18.05
N PHE A 688 -4.60 5.47 17.10
CA PHE A 688 -3.57 6.41 16.63
C PHE A 688 -4.21 7.67 16.04
N ARG A 689 -3.55 8.82 16.25
CA ARG A 689 -3.92 10.11 15.67
C ARG A 689 -2.72 10.78 15.08
N PHE A 690 -2.95 11.44 13.95
CA PHE A 690 -1.94 12.26 13.31
C PHE A 690 -1.56 13.43 14.21
N ASP A 691 -0.27 13.72 14.28
CA ASP A 691 0.20 15.00 14.78
C ASP A 691 0.08 16.02 13.65
N GLU A 692 -1.02 16.73 13.59
CA GLU A 692 -1.27 17.70 12.52
C GLU A 692 -0.39 18.96 12.63
N THR A 693 0.49 19.09 13.64
CA THR A 693 1.48 20.19 13.73
C THR A 693 2.64 20.00 12.77
N THR A 694 2.93 18.76 12.38
CA THR A 694 3.97 18.39 11.43
C THR A 694 3.37 17.81 10.14
N THR A 695 4.11 17.92 9.04
CA THR A 695 3.75 17.26 7.78
C THR A 695 4.29 15.83 7.69
N TYR A 696 5.23 15.45 8.54
CA TYR A 696 5.81 14.10 8.57
C TYR A 696 5.22 13.29 9.72
N GLN A 697 4.69 12.10 9.43
CA GLN A 697 3.99 11.24 10.39
C GLN A 697 4.81 9.97 10.70
N PRO A 698 5.95 10.08 11.41
CA PRO A 698 6.83 8.94 11.68
C PRO A 698 6.14 7.86 12.52
N GLY A 699 5.21 8.22 13.40
CA GLY A 699 4.51 7.26 14.26
C GLY A 699 3.40 6.48 13.56
N PHE A 700 3.00 6.91 12.36
CA PHE A 700 1.91 6.26 11.64
C PHE A 700 2.40 5.00 10.92
N GLN A 701 1.85 3.86 11.32
CA GLN A 701 2.13 2.59 10.69
C GLN A 701 1.09 2.31 9.61
N ILE A 702 1.51 2.33 8.34
CA ILE A 702 0.70 1.85 7.23
C ILE A 702 0.29 0.39 7.52
N SER A 703 -0.99 0.09 7.33
CA SER A 703 -1.54 -1.24 7.60
C SER A 703 -0.90 -2.34 6.76
N LYS A 704 -0.84 -3.55 7.31
CA LYS A 704 -0.42 -4.77 6.61
C LYS A 704 -1.65 -5.43 5.99
N SER A 705 -2.07 -4.94 4.83
CA SER A 705 -3.14 -5.54 4.03
C SER A 705 -2.63 -6.78 3.26
N CYS A 706 -3.41 -7.21 2.25
CA CYS A 706 -3.04 -8.32 1.37
C CYS A 706 -1.61 -8.16 0.82
N ALA A 707 -0.82 -9.22 0.98
CA ALA A 707 0.54 -9.36 0.47
C ALA A 707 1.55 -8.26 0.90
N GLY A 708 1.22 -7.47 1.91
CA GLY A 708 2.09 -6.41 2.44
C GLY A 708 2.14 -5.13 1.58
N THR A 709 1.11 -4.88 0.76
CA THR A 709 1.03 -3.71 -0.12
C THR A 709 0.89 -2.41 0.69
N ASN A 710 1.76 -1.44 0.43
CA ASN A 710 1.68 -0.12 1.07
C ASN A 710 0.37 0.58 0.68
N GLY A 711 -0.46 0.96 1.66
CA GLY A 711 -1.65 1.80 1.41
C GLY A 711 -2.88 1.08 0.84
N ASP A 712 -2.81 -0.23 0.56
CA ASP A 712 -3.99 -1.01 0.16
C ASP A 712 -4.96 -1.12 1.35
N GLY A 713 -6.21 -0.73 1.12
CA GLY A 713 -7.23 -0.59 2.16
C GLY A 713 -7.26 0.78 2.88
N GLN A 714 -6.45 1.75 2.45
CA GLN A 714 -6.28 3.03 3.13
C GLN A 714 -6.32 4.20 2.16
N TYR A 715 -7.34 5.06 2.22
CA TYR A 715 -7.44 6.35 1.52
C TYR A 715 -7.82 7.51 2.45
N MET A 716 -8.14 7.19 3.70
CA MET A 716 -8.32 8.18 4.74
C MET A 716 -7.29 7.96 5.85
N TYR A 717 -7.07 9.00 6.63
CA TYR A 717 -6.12 9.02 7.73
C TYR A 717 -6.78 9.50 9.02
N PRO A 718 -6.40 8.96 10.20
CA PRO A 718 -7.03 9.33 11.45
C PRO A 718 -6.51 10.68 11.97
N GLY A 719 -7.13 11.79 11.55
CA GLY A 719 -6.87 13.14 12.05
C GLY A 719 -7.46 13.38 13.43
N VAL A 720 -7.06 14.48 14.07
CA VAL A 720 -7.44 14.85 15.45
C VAL A 720 -8.96 15.03 15.53
N ASP A 721 -9.51 15.85 14.65
CA ASP A 721 -10.93 16.22 14.65
C ASP A 721 -11.79 15.33 13.75
N GLY A 722 -11.19 14.33 13.11
CA GLY A 722 -11.88 13.35 12.26
C GLY A 722 -11.00 12.79 11.15
N PRO A 723 -11.57 11.93 10.29
CA PRO A 723 -10.83 11.38 9.16
C PRO A 723 -10.35 12.49 8.21
N LEU A 724 -9.14 12.35 7.68
CA LEU A 724 -8.54 13.24 6.68
C LEU A 724 -8.52 12.53 5.32
N PRO A 725 -8.76 13.24 4.20
CA PRO A 725 -8.71 12.66 2.87
C PRO A 725 -7.25 12.47 2.40
N SER A 726 -7.08 11.92 1.19
CA SER A 726 -5.78 11.71 0.58
C SER A 726 -5.69 12.18 -0.87
N ILE A 727 -4.46 12.33 -1.36
CA ILE A 727 -4.17 12.66 -2.77
C ILE A 727 -4.71 11.57 -3.71
N ARG A 728 -4.55 10.29 -3.35
CA ARG A 728 -5.15 9.19 -4.13
C ARG A 728 -6.66 9.31 -4.18
N LEU A 729 -7.33 9.64 -3.06
CA LEU A 729 -8.77 9.84 -3.05
C LEU A 729 -9.19 11.02 -3.94
N ALA A 730 -8.42 12.11 -3.96
CA ALA A 730 -8.65 13.25 -4.86
C ALA A 730 -8.54 12.84 -6.34
N ASN A 731 -7.53 12.07 -6.73
CA ASN A 731 -7.41 11.59 -8.12
C ASN A 731 -8.50 10.56 -8.48
N ILE A 732 -8.99 9.76 -7.52
CA ILE A 732 -10.14 8.87 -7.72
C ILE A 732 -11.44 9.68 -7.92
N ARG A 733 -11.64 10.76 -7.15
CA ARG A 733 -12.75 11.71 -7.40
C ARG A 733 -12.68 12.24 -8.82
N ASP A 734 -11.50 12.73 -9.23
CA ASP A 734 -11.36 13.30 -10.56
C ASP A 734 -11.63 12.25 -11.66
N GLY A 735 -11.28 10.97 -11.43
CA GLY A 735 -11.68 9.87 -12.31
C GLY A 735 -13.18 9.60 -12.35
N SER A 736 -13.88 9.79 -11.22
CA SER A 736 -15.35 9.72 -11.14
C SER A 736 -16.02 10.89 -11.86
N GLU A 737 -15.47 12.10 -11.73
CA GLU A 737 -15.93 13.31 -12.44
C GLU A 737 -15.66 13.18 -13.95
N ASP A 738 -14.50 12.66 -14.34
CA ASP A 738 -14.20 12.33 -15.73
C ASP A 738 -15.18 11.28 -16.29
N TYR A 739 -15.57 10.28 -15.50
CA TYR A 739 -16.60 9.33 -15.92
C TYR A 739 -17.94 10.03 -16.22
N ASP A 740 -18.33 11.06 -15.46
CA ASP A 740 -19.53 11.84 -15.75
C ASP A 740 -19.41 12.56 -17.11
N TYR A 741 -18.24 13.11 -17.46
CA TYR A 741 -18.00 13.71 -18.78
C TYR A 741 -18.20 12.68 -19.90
N LEU A 742 -17.61 11.49 -19.74
CA LEU A 742 -17.71 10.39 -20.70
C LEU A 742 -19.16 9.91 -20.83
N HIS A 743 -19.86 9.78 -19.70
CA HIS A 743 -21.26 9.37 -19.65
C HIS A 743 -22.17 10.38 -20.36
N MET A 744 -22.00 11.68 -20.09
CA MET A 744 -22.75 12.76 -20.75
C MET A 744 -22.47 12.82 -22.26
N LEU A 745 -21.22 12.61 -22.67
CA LEU A 745 -20.87 12.63 -24.10
C LEU A 745 -21.36 11.36 -24.82
N GLY A 746 -21.45 10.23 -24.11
CA GLY A 746 -21.95 8.95 -24.61
C GLY A 746 -20.95 8.27 -25.55
N ASN A 747 -21.43 7.58 -26.59
CA ASN A 747 -20.56 6.81 -27.49
C ASN A 747 -19.50 7.66 -28.22
N GLU A 748 -19.70 8.97 -28.36
CA GLU A 748 -18.70 9.90 -28.90
C GLU A 748 -17.43 10.01 -28.02
N ALA A 749 -17.50 9.59 -26.76
CA ALA A 749 -16.34 9.56 -25.87
C ALA A 749 -15.39 8.39 -26.15
N ARG A 750 -15.87 7.29 -26.75
CA ARG A 750 -15.10 6.04 -26.92
C ARG A 750 -13.77 6.22 -27.66
N PRO A 751 -13.70 6.99 -28.78
CA PRO A 751 -12.43 7.20 -29.47
C PRO A 751 -11.35 7.87 -28.61
N TYR A 752 -11.72 8.67 -27.60
CA TYR A 752 -10.77 9.25 -26.66
C TYR A 752 -10.20 8.19 -25.72
N CYS A 753 -11.06 7.32 -25.16
CA CYS A 753 -10.64 6.18 -24.35
C CYS A 753 -9.75 5.21 -25.15
N ASP A 754 -10.16 4.83 -26.36
CA ASP A 754 -9.41 3.88 -27.20
C ASP A 754 -8.01 4.40 -27.57
N LYS A 755 -7.86 5.73 -27.67
CA LYS A 755 -6.55 6.37 -27.92
C LYS A 755 -5.66 6.35 -26.67
N LEU A 756 -6.23 6.58 -25.49
CA LEU A 756 -5.46 6.77 -24.26
C LEU A 756 -5.24 5.48 -23.46
N ALA A 757 -6.16 4.51 -23.54
CA ALA A 757 -6.09 3.25 -22.82
C ALA A 757 -6.63 2.09 -23.68
N PRO A 758 -6.04 1.78 -24.85
CA PRO A 758 -6.55 0.73 -25.73
C PRO A 758 -6.69 -0.65 -25.06
N LYS A 759 -5.94 -0.91 -23.97
CA LYS A 759 -6.03 -2.14 -23.18
C LYS A 759 -5.88 -1.83 -21.69
N LEU A 760 -6.27 -2.80 -20.85
CA LEU A 760 -6.12 -2.72 -19.39
C LEU A 760 -4.65 -2.63 -18.92
N ASP A 761 -3.71 -3.11 -19.74
CA ASP A 761 -2.27 -3.14 -19.47
C ASP A 761 -1.43 -2.25 -20.40
N ASP A 762 -2.09 -1.48 -21.28
CA ASP A 762 -1.46 -0.57 -22.25
C ASP A 762 -2.25 0.74 -22.33
N PHE A 763 -1.72 1.77 -21.67
CA PHE A 763 -2.35 3.08 -21.55
C PHE A 763 -1.30 4.20 -21.37
N GLU A 764 -1.69 5.42 -21.69
CA GLU A 764 -0.90 6.62 -21.53
C GLU A 764 -0.65 6.93 -20.06
N ARG A 765 0.62 7.11 -19.69
CA ARG A 765 1.07 7.28 -18.30
C ARG A 765 1.48 8.71 -17.97
N LYS A 766 1.33 9.65 -18.90
CA LYS A 766 1.61 11.07 -18.70
C LYS A 766 0.32 11.85 -18.52
N PRO A 767 0.25 12.83 -17.60
CA PRO A 767 -0.95 13.64 -17.37
C PRO A 767 -1.44 14.43 -18.60
N GLY A 768 -0.52 14.98 -19.41
CA GLY A 768 -0.84 15.92 -20.49
C GLY A 768 -1.89 15.44 -21.50
N PRO A 769 -1.75 14.25 -22.09
CA PRO A 769 -2.77 13.71 -23.01
C PRO A 769 -4.15 13.51 -22.39
N TRP A 770 -4.24 13.13 -21.11
CA TRP A 770 -5.53 13.02 -20.39
C TRP A 770 -6.19 14.38 -20.23
N ARG A 771 -5.42 15.41 -19.80
CA ARG A 771 -5.89 16.81 -19.73
C ARG A 771 -6.39 17.31 -21.08
N GLN A 772 -5.66 17.00 -22.16
CA GLN A 772 -6.04 17.40 -23.51
C GLN A 772 -7.36 16.75 -23.94
N ALA A 773 -7.50 15.42 -23.81
CA ALA A 773 -8.72 14.72 -24.19
C ALA A 773 -9.93 15.23 -23.40
N ARG A 774 -9.76 15.42 -22.09
CA ARG A 774 -10.78 15.99 -21.21
C ARG A 774 -11.23 17.38 -21.65
N ARG A 775 -10.29 18.27 -22.03
CA ARG A 775 -10.60 19.61 -22.57
C ARG A 775 -11.37 19.55 -23.89
N GLU A 776 -11.04 18.60 -24.77
CA GLU A 776 -11.74 18.39 -26.04
C GLU A 776 -13.18 17.89 -25.82
N ILE A 777 -13.37 16.96 -24.87
CA ILE A 777 -14.69 16.49 -24.44
C ILE A 777 -15.51 17.62 -23.83
N ALA A 778 -14.91 18.42 -22.93
CA ALA A 778 -15.56 19.56 -22.31
C ALA A 778 -16.10 20.55 -23.35
N ARG A 779 -15.29 20.92 -24.35
CA ARG A 779 -15.72 21.79 -25.45
C ARG A 779 -16.87 21.21 -26.28
N LYS A 780 -16.93 19.89 -26.44
CA LYS A 780 -18.05 19.22 -27.12
C LYS A 780 -19.34 19.31 -26.28
N LEU A 781 -19.22 19.16 -24.97
CA LEU A 781 -20.36 19.26 -24.05
C LEU A 781 -20.93 20.69 -23.98
N GLU A 782 -20.08 21.72 -24.06
CA GLU A 782 -20.51 23.13 -24.14
C GLU A 782 -21.33 23.47 -25.39
N GLN A 783 -21.24 22.65 -26.45
CA GLN A 783 -21.95 22.87 -27.72
C GLN A 783 -23.34 22.21 -27.76
N ARG A 784 -23.73 21.48 -26.71
CA ARG A 784 -24.95 20.67 -26.66
C ARG A 784 -26.14 21.37 -26.02
#